data_AF-A0A0S6X6V3-F1
#
_entry.id   AF-A0A0S6X6V3-F1
#
_cell.length_a   1.000
_cell.length_b   1.000
_cell.length_c   1.000
_cell.angle_alpha   90.00
_cell.angle_beta   90.00
_cell.angle_gamma   90.00
#
_symmetry.space_group_name_H-M   'P 1'
#
loop_
_entity.id
_entity.type
_entity.pdbx_description
1 polymer ?
#
loop_
_entity_poly.entity_id
_entity_poly.type
_entity_poly.pdbx_seq_one_letter_code
_entity_poly.pdbx_strand_id
1 'polypeptide(L)'
;MRISPRSPLHGSSYTASQADVRTAALIWSLAAALSLITARQLLLLPHGHHPLHLLILQLAVACAWRVLNPPRQVNAPLAERSSYHSRPSTAKRVSLVLLDILSFAVSLPFYVQAILNFSSTAVLSMLSLSVFLHPIVASLVSGAAIKGLHARRLFILVTSLALLLYYEYRLTAGGLFYGIASFAVYGFFQSIRYMVNSEYASFRSGLNSAPVLLLTTVITCLVAFATEDTHAARLWLFTLDRPLLIVLAINLVSTTTAFRVGGNIFVFNGGFDRISWIGFQQSTVIWPLLCTSGIVALYTARAQLSVMYHLQLVCCLAAAASLLDVNFSFISEQFRNEKLAPLQRLNPLFTLMPRDRHLASPTLSQDEEDGVDRKHPTRRSLANLDAQRSAPTRFLVLVTVFCWAASLWISLFDPGPPSDVFPRPVLDLDYNASSELDIVISSSVEHPSELAQTVELLMSIPAIYTRDARIFIYSKNYQADLGRLRRAVMPSFETPSIMLTQNIGAEGETYLAHILSHWETLGNHTLFLKASPENPDDLKARIAKFFHSETGMLPLSASESTCACDSDTCSDSSWTDNSGVVRDVFLHANRRQTCHPGERLLLSSSGQFIASAARIRGVEVAVYRQLRSWIVDDSSWVHHNPFLAGKRDHMANPVFGKALERLWAGLLQCADPNIARYCPSIMSGWRPGGSLRDCQCLDAAEPVNDVFAGFVDDEDIDLNDLDDLEDEEVNEEFEGNKQWNRGWDKTDKAGKLKNFDDEDDEKPARRLRDIVNENKAARRLRDKMALDEDEKPARRSWSRPWGKKTKPKRDKFEDVNGY
;
A
#
# COMPACT_ATOMS: atom_id res chain seq x y z
N MET A 1 -35.70 -47.62 -59.22
CA MET A 1 -35.72 -46.70 -58.07
C MET A 1 -34.33 -46.13 -57.86
N ARG A 2 -34.10 -44.86 -58.22
CA ARG A 2 -32.87 -44.10 -57.92
C ARG A 2 -33.16 -43.24 -56.70
N ILE A 3 -32.36 -43.40 -55.63
CA ILE A 3 -32.47 -42.62 -54.40
C ILE A 3 -31.64 -41.34 -54.58
N SER A 4 -32.30 -40.20 -54.42
CA SER A 4 -31.73 -38.84 -54.50
C SER A 4 -30.92 -38.50 -53.23
N PRO A 5 -29.77 -37.82 -53.32
CA PRO A 5 -29.00 -37.40 -52.15
C PRO A 5 -29.66 -36.19 -51.49
N ARG A 6 -29.95 -36.30 -50.18
CA ARG A 6 -30.42 -35.19 -49.34
C ARG A 6 -29.37 -34.07 -49.29
N SER A 7 -29.86 -32.85 -49.44
CA SER A 7 -29.14 -31.59 -49.29
C SER A 7 -28.46 -31.46 -47.92
N PRO A 8 -27.26 -30.84 -47.84
CA PRO A 8 -26.59 -30.61 -46.58
C PRO A 8 -27.35 -29.53 -45.78
N LEU A 9 -27.85 -29.91 -44.61
CA LEU A 9 -28.35 -28.98 -43.61
C LEU A 9 -27.29 -27.91 -43.35
N HIS A 10 -27.64 -26.64 -43.57
CA HIS A 10 -26.85 -25.49 -43.15
C HIS A 10 -26.58 -25.59 -41.64
N GLY A 11 -25.42 -26.10 -41.27
CA GLY A 11 -24.93 -26.06 -39.91
C GLY A 11 -24.78 -24.60 -39.50
N SER A 12 -25.68 -24.12 -38.65
CA SER A 12 -25.54 -22.86 -37.95
C SER A 12 -24.22 -22.91 -37.18
N SER A 13 -23.19 -22.31 -37.75
CA SER A 13 -21.92 -22.14 -37.07
C SER A 13 -22.21 -21.35 -35.80
N TYR A 14 -21.97 -21.98 -34.65
CA TYR A 14 -22.05 -21.36 -33.33
C TYR A 14 -21.06 -20.19 -33.30
N THR A 15 -21.52 -19.03 -33.74
CA THR A 15 -20.93 -17.76 -33.37
C THR A 15 -21.20 -17.64 -31.88
N ALA A 16 -20.16 -17.82 -31.06
CA ALA A 16 -20.25 -17.50 -29.63
C ALA A 16 -20.92 -16.14 -29.54
N SER A 17 -22.09 -16.10 -28.90
CA SER A 17 -22.94 -14.94 -29.01
C SER A 17 -22.22 -13.77 -28.36
N GLN A 18 -22.37 -12.56 -28.89
CA GLN A 18 -21.76 -11.37 -28.29
C GLN A 18 -22.17 -11.19 -26.81
N ALA A 19 -23.31 -11.78 -26.41
CA ALA A 19 -23.75 -11.87 -25.02
C ALA A 19 -22.80 -12.69 -24.15
N ASP A 20 -22.24 -13.80 -24.65
CA ASP A 20 -21.33 -14.68 -23.91
C ASP A 20 -20.02 -13.95 -23.54
N VAL A 21 -19.51 -13.12 -24.45
CA VAL A 21 -18.30 -12.32 -24.23
C VAL A 21 -18.51 -11.31 -23.12
N ARG A 22 -19.65 -10.62 -23.12
CA ARG A 22 -19.96 -9.58 -22.12
C ARG A 22 -20.12 -10.18 -20.73
N THR A 23 -20.77 -11.34 -20.64
CA THR A 23 -20.88 -12.11 -19.40
C THR A 23 -19.51 -12.59 -18.92
N ALA A 24 -18.66 -13.10 -19.83
CA ALA A 24 -17.29 -13.48 -19.52
C ALA A 24 -16.48 -12.28 -18.99
N ALA A 25 -16.64 -11.11 -19.59
CA ALA A 25 -15.96 -9.89 -19.19
C ALA A 25 -16.32 -9.46 -17.75
N LEU A 26 -17.60 -9.55 -17.38
CA LEU A 26 -18.06 -9.30 -16.01
C LEU A 26 -17.51 -10.32 -15.01
N ILE A 27 -17.59 -11.61 -15.33
CA ILE A 27 -17.05 -12.68 -14.47
C ILE A 27 -15.56 -12.48 -14.26
N TRP A 28 -14.83 -12.13 -15.32
CA TRP A 28 -13.42 -11.84 -15.25
C TRP A 28 -13.11 -10.66 -14.33
N SER A 29 -13.84 -9.55 -14.44
CA SER A 29 -13.60 -8.38 -13.58
C SER A 29 -13.75 -8.71 -12.10
N LEU A 30 -14.83 -9.41 -11.74
CA LEU A 30 -15.06 -9.83 -10.36
C LEU A 30 -13.96 -10.78 -9.87
N ALA A 31 -13.57 -11.74 -10.70
CA ALA A 31 -12.53 -12.71 -10.38
C ALA A 31 -11.13 -12.06 -10.24
N ALA A 32 -10.77 -11.15 -11.14
CA ALA A 32 -9.51 -10.42 -11.09
C ALA A 32 -9.43 -9.49 -9.87
N ALA A 33 -10.52 -8.77 -9.56
CA ALA A 33 -10.60 -7.90 -8.38
C ALA A 33 -10.47 -8.71 -7.09
N LEU A 34 -11.23 -9.80 -6.95
CA LEU A 34 -11.16 -10.69 -5.78
C LEU A 34 -9.77 -11.30 -5.63
N SER A 35 -9.15 -11.73 -6.73
CA SER A 35 -7.79 -12.27 -6.70
C SER A 35 -6.79 -11.22 -6.19
N LEU A 36 -6.84 -9.98 -6.69
CA LEU A 36 -5.94 -8.91 -6.25
C LEU A 36 -6.15 -8.53 -4.78
N ILE A 37 -7.40 -8.39 -4.34
CA ILE A 37 -7.76 -8.06 -2.95
C ILE A 37 -7.28 -9.15 -1.99
N THR A 38 -7.61 -10.40 -2.28
CA THR A 38 -7.25 -11.54 -1.41
C THR A 38 -5.75 -11.83 -1.45
N ALA A 39 -5.07 -11.60 -2.59
CA ALA A 39 -3.61 -11.70 -2.66
C ALA A 39 -2.97 -10.65 -1.74
N ARG A 40 -3.41 -9.39 -1.80
CA ARG A 40 -2.90 -8.33 -0.91
C ARG A 40 -3.13 -8.68 0.56
N GLN A 41 -4.33 -9.17 0.91
CA GLN A 41 -4.62 -9.60 2.28
C GLN A 41 -3.66 -10.70 2.75
N LEU A 42 -3.42 -11.73 1.93
CA LEU A 42 -2.52 -12.83 2.28
C LEU A 42 -1.06 -12.37 2.42
N LEU A 43 -0.61 -11.43 1.57
CA LEU A 43 0.75 -10.91 1.55
C LEU A 43 1.06 -9.87 2.65
N LEU A 44 0.03 -9.24 3.20
CA LEU A 44 0.14 -8.30 4.33
C LEU A 44 0.07 -8.99 5.71
N LEU A 45 -0.17 -10.30 5.74
CA LEU A 45 -0.16 -11.04 7.01
C LEU A 45 1.24 -11.07 7.61
N PRO A 46 1.36 -11.11 8.95
CA PRO A 46 2.61 -11.48 9.62
C PRO A 46 3.13 -12.78 9.02
N HIS A 47 4.37 -12.76 8.49
CA HIS A 47 5.01 -13.89 7.80
C HIS A 47 4.51 -14.23 6.37
N GLY A 48 3.59 -13.43 5.80
CA GLY A 48 3.05 -13.63 4.45
C GLY A 48 3.91 -13.13 3.29
N HIS A 49 5.16 -12.73 3.53
CA HIS A 49 6.04 -12.07 2.54
C HIS A 49 6.67 -13.04 1.51
N HIS A 50 5.87 -13.97 0.99
CA HIS A 50 6.28 -14.96 0.00
C HIS A 50 5.42 -14.88 -1.27
N PRO A 51 5.44 -13.74 -1.99
CA PRO A 51 4.62 -13.50 -3.17
C PRO A 51 4.82 -14.54 -4.26
N LEU A 52 6.05 -15.02 -4.49
CA LEU A 52 6.29 -16.01 -5.53
C LEU A 52 5.72 -17.38 -5.17
N HIS A 53 5.73 -17.77 -3.90
CA HIS A 53 5.10 -19.01 -3.44
C HIS A 53 3.58 -18.98 -3.59
N LEU A 54 2.94 -17.84 -3.30
CA LEU A 54 1.51 -17.65 -3.56
C LEU A 54 1.21 -17.78 -5.07
N LEU A 55 2.04 -17.18 -5.92
CA LEU A 55 1.91 -17.29 -7.39
C LEU A 55 2.08 -18.73 -7.87
N ILE A 56 3.02 -19.49 -7.32
CA ILE A 56 3.21 -20.92 -7.66
C ILE A 56 1.94 -21.71 -7.35
N LEU A 57 1.30 -21.50 -6.19
CA LEU A 57 0.04 -22.16 -5.84
C LEU A 57 -1.08 -21.78 -6.82
N GLN A 58 -1.22 -20.49 -7.15
CA GLN A 58 -2.20 -20.00 -8.12
C GLN A 58 -2.01 -20.66 -9.50
N LEU A 59 -0.77 -20.69 -10.00
CA LEU A 59 -0.42 -21.28 -11.30
C LEU A 59 -0.60 -22.79 -11.30
N ALA A 60 -0.25 -23.48 -10.22
CA ALA A 60 -0.43 -24.92 -10.09
C ALA A 60 -1.91 -25.31 -10.14
N VAL A 61 -2.79 -24.59 -9.40
CA VAL A 61 -4.24 -24.84 -9.42
C VAL A 61 -4.84 -24.50 -10.80
N ALA A 62 -4.42 -23.39 -11.41
CA ALA A 62 -4.88 -23.01 -12.75
C ALA A 62 -4.45 -24.06 -13.80
N CYS A 63 -3.22 -24.56 -13.71
CA CYS A 63 -2.69 -25.62 -14.57
C CYS A 63 -3.46 -26.93 -14.38
N ALA A 64 -3.65 -27.39 -13.13
CA ALA A 64 -4.41 -28.59 -12.82
C ALA A 64 -5.86 -28.50 -13.33
N TRP A 65 -6.53 -27.37 -13.09
CA TRP A 65 -7.87 -27.12 -13.62
C TRP A 65 -7.91 -27.21 -15.15
N ARG A 66 -6.88 -26.70 -15.83
CA ARG A 66 -6.78 -26.72 -17.29
C ARG A 66 -6.55 -28.12 -17.86
N VAL A 67 -5.75 -28.94 -17.18
CA VAL A 67 -5.51 -30.34 -17.52
C VAL A 67 -6.78 -31.18 -17.32
N LEU A 68 -7.50 -30.96 -16.22
CA LEU A 68 -8.76 -31.66 -15.92
C LEU A 68 -9.91 -31.22 -16.82
N ASN A 69 -9.90 -29.97 -17.28
CA ASN A 69 -10.92 -29.39 -18.14
C ASN A 69 -10.29 -28.87 -19.44
N PRO A 70 -9.75 -29.76 -20.29
CA PRO A 70 -9.16 -29.35 -21.54
C PRO A 70 -10.22 -28.59 -22.35
N PRO A 71 -9.86 -27.45 -22.97
CA PRO A 71 -10.81 -26.75 -23.83
C PRO A 71 -11.29 -27.76 -24.87
N ARG A 72 -12.62 -27.91 -25.02
CA ARG A 72 -13.16 -28.71 -26.13
C ARG A 72 -12.56 -28.12 -27.39
N GLN A 73 -11.64 -28.86 -28.01
CA GLN A 73 -11.09 -28.49 -29.30
C GLN A 73 -12.28 -28.53 -30.23
N VAL A 74 -12.83 -27.35 -30.52
CA VAL A 74 -13.74 -27.20 -31.64
C VAL A 74 -12.86 -27.55 -32.81
N ASN A 75 -13.01 -28.77 -33.32
CA ASN A 75 -12.44 -29.22 -34.58
C ASN A 75 -13.04 -28.32 -35.64
N ALA A 76 -12.52 -27.09 -35.72
CA ALA A 76 -12.81 -26.20 -36.82
C ALA A 76 -12.34 -27.00 -38.02
N PRO A 77 -13.25 -27.39 -38.93
CA PRO A 77 -12.86 -28.14 -40.10
C PRO A 77 -11.69 -27.39 -40.69
N LEU A 78 -10.60 -28.12 -40.95
CA LEU A 78 -9.42 -27.63 -41.67
C LEU A 78 -9.94 -27.21 -43.04
N ALA A 79 -10.55 -26.03 -43.11
CA ALA A 79 -10.96 -25.41 -44.34
C ALA A 79 -9.64 -25.22 -45.08
N GLU A 80 -9.50 -26.04 -46.11
CA GLU A 80 -8.35 -26.22 -46.97
C GLU A 80 -8.09 -24.91 -47.70
N ARG A 81 -7.55 -23.93 -46.97
CA ARG A 81 -7.24 -22.61 -47.49
C ARG A 81 -5.88 -22.73 -48.18
N SER A 82 -5.92 -23.28 -49.39
CA SER A 82 -4.82 -23.53 -50.32
C SER A 82 -4.20 -22.26 -50.91
N SER A 83 -4.05 -21.19 -50.12
CA SER A 83 -3.40 -19.96 -50.55
C SER A 83 -1.91 -20.03 -50.28
N TYR A 84 -1.13 -20.04 -51.36
CA TYR A 84 0.32 -20.12 -51.55
C TYR A 84 1.16 -19.04 -50.81
N HIS A 85 0.97 -18.83 -49.50
CA HIS A 85 1.92 -18.04 -48.72
C HIS A 85 3.08 -18.90 -48.25
N SER A 86 4.29 -18.48 -48.62
CA SER A 86 5.57 -19.08 -48.24
C SER A 86 5.60 -19.41 -46.75
N ARG A 87 5.75 -20.70 -46.41
CA ARG A 87 5.91 -21.15 -45.03
C ARG A 87 7.20 -20.51 -44.48
N PRO A 88 7.15 -19.73 -43.40
CA PRO A 88 8.34 -19.32 -42.68
C PRO A 88 9.06 -20.55 -42.15
N SER A 89 10.36 -20.38 -41.91
CA SER A 89 11.17 -21.39 -41.25
C SER A 89 10.56 -21.75 -39.88
N THR A 90 10.49 -23.05 -39.60
CA THR A 90 10.00 -23.59 -38.33
C THR A 90 10.73 -22.96 -37.13
N ALA A 91 12.01 -22.63 -37.30
CA ALA A 91 12.83 -21.98 -36.28
C ALA A 91 12.30 -20.59 -35.86
N LYS A 92 11.94 -19.71 -36.81
CA LYS A 92 11.39 -18.36 -36.49
C LYS A 92 10.07 -18.48 -35.73
N ARG A 93 9.25 -19.48 -36.07
CA ARG A 93 7.97 -19.73 -35.37
C ARG A 93 8.21 -20.18 -33.93
N VAL A 94 9.10 -21.15 -33.73
CA VAL A 94 9.42 -21.66 -32.40
C VAL A 94 10.02 -20.57 -31.53
N SER A 95 10.93 -19.74 -32.06
CA SER A 95 11.55 -18.67 -31.28
C SER A 95 10.56 -17.60 -30.82
N LEU A 96 9.63 -17.19 -31.69
CA LEU A 96 8.60 -16.20 -31.34
C LEU A 96 7.63 -16.73 -30.27
N VAL A 97 7.26 -18.01 -30.35
CA VAL A 97 6.39 -18.65 -29.36
C VAL A 97 7.11 -18.83 -28.02
N LEU A 98 8.39 -19.20 -28.03
CA LEU A 98 9.19 -19.26 -26.81
C LEU A 98 9.33 -17.87 -26.17
N LEU A 99 9.55 -16.83 -26.98
CA LEU A 99 9.65 -15.46 -26.50
C LEU A 99 8.32 -14.96 -25.89
N ASP A 100 7.19 -15.33 -26.50
CA ASP A 100 5.83 -15.11 -25.97
C ASP A 100 5.70 -15.73 -24.57
N ILE A 101 6.01 -17.03 -24.45
CA ILE A 101 5.89 -17.74 -23.18
C ILE A 101 6.83 -17.17 -22.11
N LEU A 102 8.09 -16.90 -22.46
CA LEU A 102 9.09 -16.36 -21.54
C LEU A 102 8.68 -14.98 -21.02
N SER A 103 8.20 -14.09 -21.89
CA SER A 103 7.81 -12.74 -21.48
C SER A 103 6.59 -12.76 -20.55
N PHE A 104 5.60 -13.61 -20.84
CA PHE A 104 4.47 -13.82 -19.94
C PHE A 104 4.93 -14.38 -18.59
N ALA A 105 5.79 -15.40 -18.61
CA ALA A 105 6.32 -16.03 -17.41
C ALA A 105 7.13 -15.09 -16.51
N VAL A 106 7.81 -14.10 -17.08
CA VAL A 106 8.58 -13.09 -16.34
C VAL A 106 7.67 -11.98 -15.79
N SER A 107 6.58 -11.62 -16.49
CA SER A 107 5.69 -10.53 -16.07
C SER A 107 4.91 -10.80 -14.77
N LEU A 108 4.57 -12.08 -14.51
CA LEU A 108 3.78 -12.49 -13.34
C LEU A 108 4.55 -12.39 -12.01
N PRO A 109 5.81 -12.89 -11.90
CA PRO A 109 6.65 -12.63 -10.73
C PRO A 109 6.75 -11.15 -10.37
N PHE A 110 7.01 -10.29 -11.35
CA PHE A 110 7.07 -8.84 -11.12
C PHE A 110 5.74 -8.28 -10.64
N TYR A 111 4.61 -8.79 -11.13
CA TYR A 111 3.32 -8.33 -10.66
C TYR A 111 3.06 -8.68 -9.20
N VAL A 112 3.28 -9.92 -8.80
CA VAL A 112 2.97 -10.32 -7.42
C VAL A 112 3.93 -9.65 -6.44
N GLN A 113 5.17 -9.39 -6.86
CA GLN A 113 6.08 -8.50 -6.14
C GLN A 113 5.56 -7.06 -6.08
N ALA A 114 4.96 -6.53 -7.15
CA ALA A 114 4.32 -5.22 -7.12
C ALA A 114 3.12 -5.18 -6.14
N ILE A 115 2.33 -6.24 -6.02
CA ILE A 115 1.24 -6.33 -5.03
C ILE A 115 1.78 -6.19 -3.60
N LEU A 116 2.95 -6.76 -3.31
CA LEU A 116 3.59 -6.65 -1.99
C LEU A 116 4.11 -5.22 -1.75
N ASN A 117 4.75 -4.61 -2.74
CA ASN A 117 5.48 -3.35 -2.56
C ASN A 117 4.63 -2.07 -2.75
N PHE A 118 3.49 -2.14 -3.45
CA PHE A 118 2.56 -1.00 -3.53
C PHE A 118 1.69 -0.93 -2.28
N SER A 119 1.72 0.22 -1.61
CA SER A 119 0.77 0.62 -0.56
C SER A 119 -0.69 0.49 -1.03
N SER A 120 -0.99 1.06 -2.21
CA SER A 120 -2.30 1.18 -2.82
C SER A 120 -2.48 0.17 -3.96
N THR A 121 -3.20 -0.91 -3.69
CA THR A 121 -3.60 -1.90 -4.72
C THR A 121 -4.49 -1.29 -5.79
N ALA A 122 -5.22 -0.21 -5.47
CA ALA A 122 -6.03 0.53 -6.41
C ALA A 122 -5.15 1.15 -7.51
N VAL A 123 -4.09 1.87 -7.12
CA VAL A 123 -3.11 2.45 -8.06
C VAL A 123 -2.47 1.38 -8.92
N LEU A 124 -2.04 0.26 -8.33
CA LEU A 124 -1.49 -0.86 -9.10
C LEU A 124 -2.50 -1.39 -10.15
N SER A 125 -3.78 -1.51 -9.79
CA SER A 125 -4.82 -1.94 -10.73
C SER A 125 -5.07 -0.91 -11.84
N MET A 126 -4.95 0.39 -11.56
CA MET A 126 -5.10 1.45 -12.56
C MET A 126 -3.91 1.50 -13.52
N LEU A 127 -2.69 1.21 -13.04
CA LEU A 127 -1.48 1.11 -13.86
C LEU A 127 -1.58 0.02 -14.94
N SER A 128 -2.51 -0.93 -14.84
CA SER A 128 -2.78 -1.92 -15.89
C SER A 128 -3.19 -1.30 -17.24
N LEU A 129 -3.65 -0.05 -17.25
CA LEU A 129 -3.90 0.71 -18.47
C LEU A 129 -2.61 0.99 -19.27
N SER A 130 -1.44 0.93 -18.63
CA SER A 130 -0.14 1.05 -19.32
C SER A 130 0.13 -0.09 -20.31
N VAL A 131 -0.53 -1.24 -20.16
CA VAL A 131 -0.42 -2.36 -21.12
C VAL A 131 -0.85 -1.93 -22.53
N PHE A 132 -1.71 -0.91 -22.65
CA PHE A 132 -2.15 -0.37 -23.94
C PHE A 132 -1.12 0.55 -24.61
N LEU A 133 0.06 0.76 -24.00
CA LEU A 133 1.20 1.37 -24.69
C LEU A 133 1.77 0.45 -25.78
N HIS A 134 1.48 -0.86 -25.72
CA HIS A 134 2.06 -1.86 -26.63
C HIS A 134 1.82 -1.64 -28.13
N PRO A 135 0.63 -1.23 -28.64
CA PRO A 135 0.43 -1.03 -30.07
C PRO A 135 1.24 0.17 -30.58
N ILE A 136 1.53 1.12 -29.68
CA ILE A 136 2.29 2.33 -29.98
C ILE A 136 3.78 1.98 -30.04
N VAL A 137 4.27 1.19 -29.09
CA VAL A 137 5.62 0.63 -29.13
C VAL A 137 5.81 -0.24 -30.38
N ALA A 138 4.85 -1.10 -30.70
CA ALA A 138 4.89 -1.89 -31.93
C ALA A 138 4.95 -1.01 -33.18
N SER A 139 4.18 0.07 -33.23
CA SER A 139 4.20 1.04 -34.34
C SER A 139 5.58 1.71 -34.47
N LEU A 140 6.17 2.14 -33.35
CA LEU A 140 7.52 2.72 -33.30
C LEU A 140 8.59 1.72 -33.80
N VAL A 141 8.55 0.48 -33.32
CA VAL A 141 9.49 -0.59 -33.72
C VAL A 141 9.35 -0.92 -35.21
N SER A 142 8.13 -0.89 -35.74
CA SER A 142 7.86 -1.12 -37.17
C SER A 142 8.27 0.06 -38.08
N GLY A 143 8.71 1.18 -37.52
CA GLY A 143 9.00 2.40 -38.28
C GLY A 143 7.77 3.06 -38.90
N ALA A 144 6.56 2.65 -38.50
CA ALA A 144 5.33 3.23 -39.01
C ALA A 144 5.14 4.64 -38.43
N ALA A 145 4.85 5.61 -39.30
CA ALA A 145 4.59 6.99 -38.88
C ALA A 145 3.39 7.04 -37.92
N ILE A 146 3.63 7.52 -36.69
CA ILE A 146 2.58 7.72 -35.70
C ILE A 146 1.67 8.86 -36.19
N LYS A 147 0.41 8.54 -36.52
CA LYS A 147 -0.58 9.57 -36.84
C LYS A 147 -0.76 10.49 -35.63
N GLY A 148 -0.94 11.80 -35.85
CA GLY A 148 -1.07 12.78 -34.77
C GLY A 148 -2.11 12.45 -33.69
N LEU A 149 -3.20 11.74 -34.06
CA LEU A 149 -4.19 11.24 -33.10
C LEU A 149 -3.60 10.21 -32.11
N HIS A 150 -2.78 9.27 -32.58
CA HIS A 150 -2.12 8.29 -31.72
C HIS A 150 -1.07 8.92 -30.81
N ALA A 151 -0.34 9.93 -31.30
CA ALA A 151 0.59 10.70 -30.49
C ALA A 151 -0.11 11.45 -29.36
N ARG A 152 -1.26 12.09 -29.62
CA ARG A 152 -2.06 12.76 -28.59
C ARG A 152 -2.58 11.77 -27.53
N ARG A 153 -3.04 10.59 -27.95
CA ARG A 153 -3.48 9.54 -27.02
C ARG A 153 -2.35 9.02 -26.15
N LEU A 154 -1.18 8.79 -26.77
CA LEU A 154 0.02 8.40 -26.04
C LEU A 154 0.34 9.45 -24.98
N PHE A 155 0.35 10.73 -25.35
CA PHE A 155 0.63 11.81 -24.43
C PHE A 155 -0.35 11.82 -23.26
N ILE A 156 -1.67 11.82 -23.53
CA ILE A 156 -2.69 11.79 -22.46
C ILE A 156 -2.51 10.57 -21.55
N LEU A 157 -2.29 9.38 -22.12
CA LEU A 157 -2.12 8.15 -21.35
C LEU A 157 -0.88 8.21 -20.47
N VAL A 158 0.28 8.57 -21.03
CA VAL A 158 1.55 8.65 -20.29
C VAL A 158 1.49 9.72 -19.22
N THR A 159 0.98 10.91 -19.53
CA THR A 159 0.80 12.00 -18.56
C THR A 159 -0.16 11.59 -17.45
N SER A 160 -1.27 10.93 -17.77
CA SER A 160 -2.23 10.46 -16.77
C SER A 160 -1.63 9.40 -15.85
N LEU A 161 -0.85 8.46 -16.39
CA LEU A 161 -0.16 7.44 -15.58
C LEU A 161 0.94 8.05 -14.71
N ALA A 162 1.68 9.04 -15.24
CA ALA A 162 2.69 9.77 -14.47
C ALA A 162 2.06 10.57 -13.33
N LEU A 163 0.96 11.28 -13.59
CA LEU A 163 0.21 12.00 -12.55
C LEU A 163 -0.37 11.03 -11.51
N LEU A 164 -0.88 9.88 -11.94
CA LEU A 164 -1.39 8.85 -11.04
C LEU A 164 -0.32 8.35 -10.06
N LEU A 165 0.91 8.14 -10.54
CA LEU A 165 2.06 7.80 -9.69
C LEU A 165 2.52 8.98 -8.83
N TYR A 166 2.49 10.20 -9.36
CA TYR A 166 2.83 11.42 -8.63
C TYR A 166 1.92 11.65 -7.42
N TYR A 167 0.62 11.39 -7.57
CA TYR A 167 -0.36 11.47 -6.48
C TYR A 167 -0.34 10.27 -5.53
N GLU A 168 0.43 9.21 -5.82
CA GLU A 168 0.64 8.12 -4.87
C GLU A 168 1.66 8.56 -3.81
N TYR A 169 1.14 9.01 -2.66
CA TYR A 169 1.95 9.55 -1.57
C TYR A 169 2.76 8.48 -0.80
N ARG A 170 2.54 7.19 -1.06
CA ARG A 170 3.28 6.07 -0.44
C ARG A 170 4.04 5.23 -1.46
N LEU A 171 4.61 5.90 -2.45
CA LEU A 171 5.37 5.23 -3.49
C LEU A 171 6.68 4.71 -2.91
N THR A 172 6.97 3.42 -3.12
CA THR A 172 8.24 2.79 -2.74
C THR A 172 9.06 2.51 -4.01
N ALA A 173 10.39 2.43 -3.87
CA ALA A 173 11.28 2.14 -4.99
C ALA A 173 10.96 0.76 -5.59
N GLY A 174 10.76 -0.24 -4.72
CA GLY A 174 10.32 -1.58 -5.11
C GLY A 174 8.98 -1.56 -5.82
N GLY A 175 8.00 -0.80 -5.31
CA GLY A 175 6.69 -0.64 -5.94
C GLY A 175 6.83 -0.09 -7.36
N LEU A 176 7.52 1.04 -7.52
CA LEU A 176 7.75 1.65 -8.83
C LEU A 176 8.44 0.70 -9.81
N PHE A 177 9.54 0.06 -9.38
CA PHE A 177 10.30 -0.86 -10.21
C PHE A 177 9.45 -2.07 -10.64
N TYR A 178 8.87 -2.80 -9.69
CA TYR A 178 8.12 -4.02 -9.98
C TYR A 178 6.81 -3.74 -10.73
N GLY A 179 6.11 -2.65 -10.41
CA GLY A 179 4.90 -2.25 -11.12
C GLY A 179 5.16 -1.90 -12.58
N ILE A 180 6.10 -0.99 -12.83
CA ILE A 180 6.44 -0.58 -14.20
C ILE A 180 7.00 -1.77 -14.98
N ALA A 181 7.93 -2.55 -14.40
CA ALA A 181 8.51 -3.71 -15.06
C ALA A 181 7.45 -4.74 -15.44
N SER A 182 6.51 -5.05 -14.54
CA SER A 182 5.44 -6.02 -14.82
C SER A 182 4.61 -5.63 -16.04
N PHE A 183 4.10 -4.39 -16.08
CA PHE A 183 3.25 -3.94 -17.19
C PHE A 183 4.04 -3.66 -18.47
N ALA A 184 5.29 -3.20 -18.38
CA ALA A 184 6.16 -3.00 -19.54
C ALA A 184 6.50 -4.34 -20.21
N VAL A 185 6.93 -5.34 -19.44
CA VAL A 185 7.21 -6.70 -19.96
C VAL A 185 5.94 -7.33 -20.53
N TYR A 186 4.79 -7.17 -19.86
CA TYR A 186 3.53 -7.68 -20.37
C TYR A 186 3.05 -6.94 -21.63
N GLY A 187 3.24 -5.63 -21.72
CA GLY A 187 2.96 -4.85 -22.93
C GLY A 187 3.87 -5.26 -24.08
N PHE A 188 5.16 -5.43 -23.84
CA PHE A 188 6.11 -5.94 -24.83
C PHE A 188 5.69 -7.32 -25.36
N PHE A 189 5.30 -8.22 -24.45
CA PHE A 189 4.69 -9.51 -24.77
C PHE A 189 3.49 -9.36 -25.71
N GLN A 190 2.53 -8.49 -25.39
CA GLN A 190 1.35 -8.27 -26.24
C GLN A 190 1.72 -7.73 -27.63
N SER A 191 2.77 -6.91 -27.72
CA SER A 191 3.31 -6.43 -29.02
C SER A 191 3.82 -7.58 -29.87
N ILE A 192 4.61 -8.49 -29.29
CA ILE A 192 5.14 -9.66 -29.99
C ILE A 192 4.00 -10.55 -30.44
N ARG A 193 3.06 -10.85 -29.54
CA ARG A 193 1.87 -11.65 -29.86
C ARG A 193 1.07 -11.06 -31.01
N TYR A 194 0.88 -9.74 -31.01
CA TYR A 194 0.20 -9.03 -32.09
C TYR A 194 0.94 -9.23 -33.43
N MET A 195 2.26 -9.04 -33.46
CA MET A 195 3.08 -9.28 -34.67
C MET A 195 2.98 -10.73 -35.15
N VAL A 196 3.11 -11.70 -34.23
CA VAL A 196 3.02 -13.14 -34.53
C VAL A 196 1.65 -13.50 -35.09
N ASN A 197 0.56 -13.02 -34.49
CA ASN A 197 -0.79 -13.30 -34.95
C ASN A 197 -1.08 -12.65 -36.32
N SER A 198 -0.50 -11.48 -36.58
CA SER A 198 -0.62 -10.81 -37.88
C SER A 198 0.07 -11.58 -39.01
N GLU A 199 1.24 -12.19 -38.73
CA GLU A 199 1.96 -13.04 -39.69
C GLU A 199 1.36 -14.46 -39.78
N TYR A 200 0.79 -14.99 -38.70
CA TYR A 200 0.41 -16.40 -38.55
C TYR A 200 -1.02 -16.61 -38.07
N ALA A 201 -1.99 -16.28 -38.93
CA ALA A 201 -3.42 -16.52 -38.67
C ALA A 201 -3.78 -17.99 -38.32
N SER A 202 -2.88 -18.95 -38.59
CA SER A 202 -3.08 -20.37 -38.30
C SER A 202 -2.55 -20.82 -36.92
N PHE A 203 -1.73 -20.02 -36.23
CA PHE A 203 -1.15 -20.44 -34.95
C PHE A 203 -2.03 -19.98 -33.78
N ARG A 204 -2.92 -20.87 -33.33
CA ARG A 204 -3.82 -20.65 -32.19
C ARG A 204 -3.27 -21.29 -30.91
N SER A 205 -2.12 -20.84 -30.42
CA SER A 205 -1.76 -21.14 -29.03
C SER A 205 -2.41 -20.10 -28.12
N GLY A 206 -3.51 -20.48 -27.47
CA GLY A 206 -4.04 -19.67 -26.37
C GLY A 206 -2.97 -19.54 -25.27
N LEU A 207 -2.82 -18.33 -24.72
CA LEU A 207 -2.04 -18.06 -23.49
C LEU A 207 -2.38 -19.03 -22.35
N ASN A 208 -3.62 -19.51 -22.34
CA ASN A 208 -4.13 -20.51 -21.40
C ASN A 208 -3.85 -21.96 -21.82
N SER A 209 -2.90 -22.22 -22.71
CA SER A 209 -2.55 -23.60 -22.98
C SER A 209 -1.82 -24.17 -21.75
N ALA A 210 -2.14 -25.41 -21.38
CA ALA A 210 -1.47 -26.10 -20.28
C ALA A 210 0.08 -26.00 -20.34
N PRO A 211 0.76 -26.11 -21.51
CA PRO A 211 2.21 -25.97 -21.56
C PRO A 211 2.72 -24.56 -21.22
N VAL A 212 1.99 -23.49 -21.59
CA VAL A 212 2.37 -22.11 -21.23
C VAL A 212 2.30 -21.95 -19.71
N LEU A 213 1.19 -22.37 -19.08
CA LEU A 213 1.02 -22.30 -17.63
C LEU A 213 2.06 -23.17 -16.90
N LEU A 214 2.35 -24.37 -17.41
CA LEU A 214 3.37 -25.25 -16.84
C LEU A 214 4.76 -24.61 -16.89
N LEU A 215 5.19 -24.10 -18.06
CA LEU A 215 6.49 -23.46 -18.20
C LEU A 215 6.59 -22.20 -17.32
N THR A 216 5.51 -21.43 -17.25
CA THR A 216 5.41 -20.27 -16.35
C THR A 216 5.55 -20.67 -14.88
N THR A 217 4.93 -21.78 -14.49
CA THR A 217 5.05 -22.33 -13.13
C THR A 217 6.50 -22.73 -12.85
N VAL A 218 7.17 -23.43 -13.78
CA VAL A 218 8.57 -23.84 -13.64
C VAL A 218 9.50 -22.63 -13.48
N ILE A 219 9.36 -21.62 -14.33
CA ILE A 219 10.16 -20.38 -14.24
C ILE A 219 9.91 -19.68 -12.91
N THR A 220 8.64 -19.56 -12.49
CA THR A 220 8.30 -18.95 -11.20
C THR A 220 8.90 -19.73 -10.03
N CYS A 221 8.88 -21.07 -10.07
CA CYS A 221 9.55 -21.92 -9.08
C CYS A 221 11.04 -21.62 -9.01
N LEU A 222 11.74 -21.57 -10.15
CA LEU A 222 13.18 -21.29 -10.18
C LEU A 222 13.50 -19.92 -9.59
N VAL A 223 12.72 -18.89 -9.92
CA VAL A 223 12.89 -17.54 -9.35
C VAL A 223 12.59 -17.54 -7.85
N ALA A 224 11.53 -18.23 -7.41
CA ALA A 224 11.18 -18.33 -5.98
C ALA A 224 12.29 -19.01 -5.18
N PHE A 225 12.83 -20.12 -5.65
CA PHE A 225 13.95 -20.81 -4.99
C PHE A 225 15.22 -19.96 -4.93
N ALA A 226 15.43 -19.07 -5.90
CA ALA A 226 16.60 -18.19 -5.93
C ALA A 226 16.46 -16.93 -5.06
N THR A 227 15.23 -16.48 -4.79
CA THR A 227 14.99 -15.14 -4.21
C THR A 227 14.24 -15.16 -2.88
N GLU A 228 13.51 -16.23 -2.55
CA GLU A 228 12.70 -16.34 -1.34
C GLU A 228 13.10 -17.57 -0.50
N ASP A 229 12.99 -17.46 0.83
CA ASP A 229 13.15 -18.60 1.73
C ASP A 229 11.95 -19.56 1.60
N THR A 230 12.15 -20.64 0.84
CA THR A 230 11.12 -21.67 0.61
C THR A 230 10.70 -22.39 1.88
N HIS A 231 11.60 -22.54 2.86
CA HIS A 231 11.28 -23.23 4.10
C HIS A 231 10.33 -22.36 4.94
N ALA A 232 10.60 -21.06 5.05
CA ALA A 232 9.72 -20.10 5.70
C ALA A 232 8.34 -20.05 5.01
N ALA A 233 8.31 -19.99 3.67
CA ALA A 233 7.05 -19.99 2.91
C ALA A 233 6.21 -21.25 3.12
N ARG A 234 6.88 -22.42 3.19
CA ARG A 234 6.21 -23.69 3.51
C ARG A 234 5.60 -23.65 4.90
N LEU A 235 6.37 -23.20 5.90
CA LEU A 235 5.89 -23.13 7.27
C LEU A 235 4.69 -22.18 7.39
N TRP A 236 4.77 -21.02 6.74
CA TRP A 236 3.67 -20.05 6.65
C TRP A 236 2.37 -20.70 6.16
N LEU A 237 2.42 -21.48 5.09
CA LEU A 237 1.24 -22.16 4.54
C LEU A 237 0.59 -23.13 5.53
N PHE A 238 1.39 -23.82 6.34
CA PHE A 238 0.90 -24.74 7.37
C PHE A 238 0.40 -24.04 8.64
N THR A 239 0.84 -22.80 8.88
CA THR A 239 0.40 -21.99 10.02
C THR A 239 -0.83 -21.13 9.73
N LEU A 240 -1.39 -21.18 8.52
CA LEU A 240 -2.59 -20.41 8.19
C LEU A 240 -3.81 -20.90 8.98
N ASP A 241 -4.43 -19.99 9.73
CA ASP A 241 -5.68 -20.26 10.42
C ASP A 241 -6.84 -20.53 9.44
N ARG A 242 -7.90 -21.19 9.93
CA ARG A 242 -9.12 -21.50 9.14
C ARG A 242 -9.67 -20.33 8.31
N PRO A 243 -9.87 -19.10 8.85
CA PRO A 243 -10.34 -17.99 8.03
C PRO A 243 -9.38 -17.62 6.90
N LEU A 244 -8.06 -17.69 7.13
CA LEU A 244 -7.06 -17.38 6.12
C LEU A 244 -6.97 -18.46 5.05
N LEU A 245 -7.21 -19.72 5.40
CA LEU A 245 -7.38 -20.80 4.42
C LEU A 245 -8.58 -20.57 3.50
N ILE A 246 -9.67 -19.98 4.01
CA ILE A 246 -10.82 -19.57 3.17
C ILE A 246 -10.41 -18.45 2.22
N VAL A 247 -9.68 -17.43 2.71
CA VAL A 247 -9.16 -16.34 1.86
C VAL A 247 -8.22 -16.89 0.78
N LEU A 248 -7.33 -17.83 1.13
CA LEU A 248 -6.47 -18.53 0.17
C LEU A 248 -7.29 -19.31 -0.86
N ALA A 249 -8.31 -20.06 -0.45
CA ALA A 249 -9.18 -20.78 -1.38
C ALA A 249 -9.92 -19.83 -2.35
N ILE A 250 -10.46 -18.71 -1.84
CA ILE A 250 -11.08 -17.67 -2.68
C ILE A 250 -10.05 -17.10 -3.65
N ASN A 251 -8.82 -16.84 -3.20
CA ASN A 251 -7.74 -16.35 -4.04
C ASN A 251 -7.41 -17.34 -5.18
N LEU A 252 -7.23 -18.62 -4.87
CA LEU A 252 -6.91 -19.66 -5.87
C LEU A 252 -8.03 -19.84 -6.89
N VAL A 253 -9.29 -19.87 -6.44
CA VAL A 253 -10.48 -20.03 -7.31
C VAL A 253 -10.67 -18.80 -8.19
N SER A 254 -10.60 -17.60 -7.62
CA SER A 254 -10.76 -16.35 -8.36
C SER A 254 -9.64 -16.17 -9.39
N THR A 255 -8.38 -16.44 -9.03
CA THR A 255 -7.24 -16.40 -9.96
C THR A 255 -7.40 -17.40 -11.10
N THR A 256 -7.76 -18.65 -10.79
CA THR A 256 -8.01 -19.69 -11.81
C THR A 256 -9.16 -19.30 -12.73
N THR A 257 -10.21 -18.68 -12.20
CA THR A 257 -11.36 -18.19 -12.97
C THR A 257 -10.93 -17.03 -13.88
N ALA A 258 -10.14 -16.08 -13.39
CA ALA A 258 -9.61 -14.98 -14.18
C ALA A 258 -8.74 -15.49 -15.35
N PHE A 259 -7.82 -16.43 -15.09
CA PHE A 259 -7.05 -17.09 -16.15
C PHE A 259 -7.97 -17.79 -17.15
N ARG A 260 -8.92 -18.61 -16.68
CA ARG A 260 -9.81 -19.37 -17.57
C ARG A 260 -10.65 -18.48 -18.48
N VAL A 261 -11.23 -17.42 -17.93
CA VAL A 261 -12.22 -16.59 -18.62
C VAL A 261 -11.54 -15.51 -19.46
N GLY A 262 -10.50 -14.86 -18.95
CA GLY A 262 -9.85 -13.71 -19.59
C GLY A 262 -8.43 -13.94 -20.10
N GLY A 263 -7.86 -15.13 -19.96
CA GLY A 263 -6.49 -15.39 -20.43
C GLY A 263 -5.38 -14.98 -19.46
N ASN A 264 -5.68 -14.05 -18.56
CA ASN A 264 -4.72 -13.46 -17.63
C ASN A 264 -5.47 -12.80 -16.46
N ILE A 265 -4.77 -12.50 -15.38
CA ILE A 265 -5.20 -11.60 -14.32
C ILE A 265 -5.07 -10.11 -14.69
N PHE A 266 -4.14 -9.75 -15.58
CA PHE A 266 -3.87 -8.33 -15.93
C PHE A 266 -4.93 -7.69 -16.79
N VAL A 267 -5.29 -8.36 -17.90
CA VAL A 267 -6.10 -7.80 -18.97
C VAL A 267 -7.01 -8.89 -19.51
N PHE A 268 -8.28 -8.52 -19.70
CA PHE A 268 -9.28 -9.39 -20.31
C PHE A 268 -8.97 -9.59 -21.80
N ASN A 269 -8.36 -10.72 -22.14
CA ASN A 269 -8.23 -11.20 -23.50
C ASN A 269 -9.49 -12.02 -23.82
N GLY A 270 -10.55 -11.36 -24.31
CA GLY A 270 -11.88 -11.95 -24.56
C GLY A 270 -11.98 -13.04 -25.64
N GLY A 271 -10.96 -13.88 -25.82
CA GLY A 271 -10.92 -14.97 -26.79
C GLY A 271 -10.91 -14.52 -28.26
N PHE A 272 -10.72 -13.23 -28.51
CA PHE A 272 -10.79 -12.63 -29.84
C PHE A 272 -9.45 -12.71 -30.58
N ASP A 273 -8.97 -13.92 -30.84
CA ASP A 273 -7.79 -14.12 -31.71
C ASP A 273 -8.11 -13.86 -33.22
N ARG A 274 -9.32 -13.41 -33.57
CA ARG A 274 -9.82 -13.38 -34.97
C ARG A 274 -10.10 -12.02 -35.60
N ILE A 275 -10.09 -10.91 -34.87
CA ILE A 275 -10.58 -9.63 -35.40
C ILE A 275 -9.53 -8.56 -35.14
N SER A 276 -9.22 -7.78 -36.19
CA SER A 276 -8.34 -6.62 -36.11
C SER A 276 -8.82 -5.67 -35.02
N TRP A 277 -7.87 -5.09 -34.30
CA TRP A 277 -8.02 -4.26 -33.09
C TRP A 277 -8.71 -2.90 -33.32
N ILE A 278 -9.68 -2.83 -34.24
CA ILE A 278 -10.31 -1.61 -34.71
C ILE A 278 -11.54 -1.30 -33.83
N GLY A 279 -11.47 -0.19 -33.07
CA GLY A 279 -12.55 0.55 -32.41
C GLY A 279 -13.45 -0.20 -31.41
N PHE A 280 -14.23 -1.19 -31.87
CA PHE A 280 -15.27 -1.82 -31.06
C PHE A 280 -14.70 -2.72 -29.93
N GLN A 281 -13.51 -3.29 -30.14
CA GLN A 281 -12.86 -4.18 -29.17
C GLN A 281 -12.27 -3.43 -27.96
N GLN A 282 -11.86 -2.17 -28.12
CA GLN A 282 -11.29 -1.37 -27.03
C GLN A 282 -12.28 -1.25 -25.86
N SER A 283 -13.54 -0.98 -26.16
CA SER A 283 -14.59 -0.90 -25.14
C SER A 283 -14.77 -2.20 -24.35
N THR A 284 -14.70 -3.36 -25.02
CA THR A 284 -14.91 -4.66 -24.37
C THR A 284 -13.77 -5.08 -23.44
N VAL A 285 -12.60 -4.47 -23.54
CA VAL A 285 -11.44 -4.74 -22.68
C VAL A 285 -11.28 -3.67 -21.59
N ILE A 286 -11.51 -2.40 -21.93
CA ILE A 286 -11.33 -1.27 -21.00
C ILE A 286 -12.41 -1.27 -19.90
N TRP A 287 -13.68 -1.54 -20.23
CA TRP A 287 -14.74 -1.57 -19.22
C TRP A 287 -14.50 -2.60 -18.13
N PRO A 288 -14.08 -3.85 -18.44
CA PRO A 288 -13.69 -4.81 -17.43
C PRO A 288 -12.55 -4.34 -16.52
N LEU A 289 -11.54 -3.66 -17.07
CA LEU A 289 -10.43 -3.11 -16.30
C LEU A 289 -10.86 -1.98 -15.38
N LEU A 290 -11.72 -1.08 -15.86
CA LEU A 290 -12.31 -0.03 -15.05
C LEU A 290 -13.20 -0.60 -13.95
N CYS A 291 -13.93 -1.68 -14.22
CA CYS A 291 -14.72 -2.38 -13.22
C CYS A 291 -13.81 -2.99 -12.14
N THR A 292 -12.76 -3.72 -12.54
CA THR A 292 -11.78 -4.31 -11.62
C THR A 292 -11.14 -3.25 -10.74
N SER A 293 -10.62 -2.17 -11.34
CA SER A 293 -9.98 -1.07 -10.60
C SER A 293 -10.97 -0.32 -9.70
N GLY A 294 -12.21 -0.11 -10.13
CA GLY A 294 -13.26 0.47 -9.28
C GLY A 294 -13.60 -0.39 -8.07
N ILE A 295 -13.70 -1.71 -8.22
CA ILE A 295 -13.93 -2.64 -7.09
C ILE A 295 -12.76 -2.62 -6.12
N VAL A 296 -11.52 -2.66 -6.64
CA VAL A 296 -10.30 -2.62 -5.82
C VAL A 296 -10.18 -1.27 -5.10
N ALA A 297 -10.45 -0.16 -5.78
CA ALA A 297 -10.47 1.18 -5.18
C ALA A 297 -11.51 1.31 -4.07
N LEU A 298 -12.72 0.77 -4.28
CA LEU A 298 -13.77 0.73 -3.25
C LEU A 298 -13.33 -0.08 -2.03
N TYR A 299 -12.72 -1.25 -2.24
CA TYR A 299 -12.18 -2.07 -1.15
C TYR A 299 -11.08 -1.32 -0.39
N THR A 300 -10.11 -0.74 -1.10
CA THR A 300 -8.98 -0.01 -0.48
C THR A 300 -9.45 1.19 0.33
N ALA A 301 -10.41 1.96 -0.19
CA ALA A 301 -11.04 3.07 0.53
C ALA A 301 -11.78 2.57 1.78
N ARG A 302 -12.53 1.47 1.68
CA ARG A 302 -13.30 0.92 2.80
C ARG A 302 -12.43 0.30 3.90
N ALA A 303 -11.34 -0.34 3.52
CA ALA A 303 -10.38 -0.95 4.43
C ALA A 303 -9.44 0.08 5.08
N GLN A 304 -9.54 1.36 4.68
CA GLN A 304 -8.70 2.46 5.18
C GLN A 304 -7.20 2.20 5.06
N LEU A 305 -6.80 1.34 4.11
CA LEU A 305 -5.39 0.94 3.92
C LEU A 305 -4.56 2.05 3.27
N SER A 306 -5.19 2.89 2.45
CA SER A 306 -4.57 4.07 1.85
C SER A 306 -5.61 5.13 1.52
N VAL A 307 -5.14 6.36 1.35
CA VAL A 307 -5.98 7.49 0.92
C VAL A 307 -5.86 7.61 -0.59
N MET A 308 -6.96 7.33 -1.30
CA MET A 308 -6.99 7.56 -2.75
C MET A 308 -7.35 9.02 -3.01
N TYR A 309 -6.44 9.76 -3.66
CA TYR A 309 -6.67 11.16 -4.00
C TYR A 309 -7.64 11.26 -5.18
N HIS A 310 -8.57 12.22 -5.17
CA HIS A 310 -9.57 12.38 -6.22
C HIS A 310 -8.95 12.63 -7.61
N LEU A 311 -7.77 13.28 -7.67
CA LEU A 311 -7.03 13.44 -8.92
C LEU A 311 -6.52 12.11 -9.50
N GLN A 312 -6.22 11.09 -8.68
CA GLN A 312 -5.87 9.76 -9.19
C GLN A 312 -7.03 9.13 -9.97
N LEU A 313 -8.26 9.29 -9.47
CA LEU A 313 -9.47 8.88 -10.17
C LEU A 313 -9.61 9.63 -11.50
N VAL A 314 -9.47 10.96 -11.49
CA VAL A 314 -9.57 11.79 -12.70
C VAL A 314 -8.53 11.36 -13.73
N CYS A 315 -7.29 11.12 -13.30
CA CYS A 315 -6.21 10.64 -14.16
C CYS A 315 -6.52 9.24 -14.74
N CYS A 316 -7.03 8.31 -13.93
CA CYS A 316 -7.42 6.98 -14.40
C CYS A 316 -8.55 7.06 -15.45
N LEU A 317 -9.57 7.88 -15.21
CA LEU A 317 -10.67 8.10 -16.15
C LEU A 317 -10.18 8.78 -17.43
N ALA A 318 -9.27 9.75 -17.35
CA ALA A 318 -8.66 10.41 -18.50
C ALA A 318 -7.83 9.43 -19.34
N ALA A 319 -7.01 8.59 -18.69
CA ALA A 319 -6.27 7.50 -19.33
C ALA A 319 -7.22 6.55 -20.07
N ALA A 320 -8.30 6.10 -19.42
CA ALA A 320 -9.25 5.19 -20.04
C ALA A 320 -10.07 5.84 -21.17
N ALA A 321 -10.47 7.10 -21.02
CA ALA A 321 -11.16 7.86 -22.06
C ALA A 321 -10.27 8.05 -23.31
N SER A 322 -8.96 8.25 -23.12
CA SER A 322 -8.00 8.34 -24.23
C SER A 322 -7.90 7.04 -25.04
N LEU A 323 -8.18 5.90 -24.39
CA LEU A 323 -8.16 4.58 -24.98
C LEU A 323 -9.50 4.17 -25.61
N LEU A 324 -10.62 4.74 -25.19
CA LEU A 324 -11.97 4.30 -25.59
C LEU A 324 -12.41 4.75 -27.00
N ASP A 325 -11.50 5.21 -27.86
CA ASP A 325 -11.81 5.75 -29.20
C ASP A 325 -12.98 6.75 -29.17
N VAL A 326 -13.17 7.45 -28.04
CA VAL A 326 -14.23 8.44 -27.91
C VAL A 326 -13.91 9.49 -28.95
N ASN A 327 -14.73 9.55 -29.99
CA ASN A 327 -14.57 10.54 -31.02
C ASN A 327 -14.97 11.89 -30.40
N PHE A 328 -14.03 12.53 -29.73
CA PHE A 328 -14.24 13.85 -29.12
C PHE A 328 -14.65 14.88 -30.17
N SER A 329 -14.32 14.68 -31.46
CA SER A 329 -14.85 15.50 -32.54
C SER A 329 -16.34 15.28 -32.76
N PHE A 330 -16.86 14.06 -32.60
CA PHE A 330 -18.29 13.78 -32.66
C PHE A 330 -19.03 14.38 -31.45
N ILE A 331 -18.48 14.25 -30.24
CA ILE A 331 -19.08 14.87 -29.04
C ILE A 331 -19.01 16.40 -29.12
N SER A 332 -17.88 16.97 -29.56
CA SER A 332 -17.74 18.42 -29.72
C SER A 332 -18.59 18.96 -30.87
N GLU A 333 -18.74 18.23 -31.98
CA GLU A 333 -19.70 18.54 -33.03
C GLU A 333 -21.13 18.44 -32.52
N GLN A 334 -21.46 17.43 -31.70
CA GLN A 334 -22.81 17.32 -31.15
C GLN A 334 -23.10 18.48 -30.18
N PHE A 335 -22.17 18.87 -29.31
CA PHE A 335 -22.34 20.05 -28.44
C PHE A 335 -22.36 21.38 -29.23
N ARG A 336 -21.54 21.50 -30.29
CA ARG A 336 -21.53 22.67 -31.17
C ARG A 336 -22.83 22.76 -31.97
N ASN A 337 -23.36 21.63 -32.43
CA ASN A 337 -24.62 21.54 -33.17
C ASN A 337 -25.85 21.66 -32.24
N GLU A 338 -25.78 21.18 -31.00
CA GLU A 338 -26.84 21.38 -29.99
C GLU A 338 -26.89 22.81 -29.49
N LYS A 339 -25.79 23.58 -29.51
CA LYS A 339 -25.84 25.03 -29.31
C LYS A 339 -26.41 25.80 -30.51
N LEU A 340 -26.38 25.23 -31.73
CA LEU A 340 -27.06 25.79 -32.90
C LEU A 340 -28.51 25.32 -33.07
N ALA A 341 -28.89 24.19 -32.47
CA ALA A 341 -30.25 23.63 -32.55
C ALA A 341 -31.37 24.50 -31.93
N PRO A 342 -31.19 25.25 -30.81
CA PRO A 342 -32.24 26.13 -30.31
C PRO A 342 -32.44 27.38 -31.18
N LEU A 343 -31.46 27.79 -31.98
CA LEU A 343 -31.62 28.89 -32.93
C LEU A 343 -32.30 28.47 -34.24
N GLN A 344 -32.20 27.20 -34.64
CA GLN A 344 -32.97 26.66 -35.79
C GLN A 344 -34.41 26.25 -35.43
N ARG A 345 -34.73 26.00 -34.16
CA ARG A 345 -36.13 25.78 -33.71
C ARG A 345 -36.95 27.05 -33.55
N LEU A 346 -36.34 28.23 -33.65
CA LEU A 346 -37.05 29.51 -33.68
C LEU A 346 -37.40 30.00 -35.10
N ASN A 347 -37.22 29.17 -36.14
CA ASN A 347 -37.61 29.54 -37.50
C ASN A 347 -38.76 28.69 -38.11
N PRO A 348 -39.97 28.65 -37.51
CA PRO A 348 -41.17 28.23 -38.21
C PRO A 348 -41.86 29.36 -39.00
N LEU A 349 -41.23 30.53 -39.20
CA LEU A 349 -41.90 31.71 -39.76
C LEU A 349 -41.48 32.12 -41.19
N PHE A 350 -40.54 31.42 -41.84
CA PHE A 350 -40.02 31.82 -43.17
C PHE A 350 -40.17 30.79 -44.31
N THR A 351 -41.20 29.94 -44.26
CA THR A 351 -41.58 29.07 -45.40
C THR A 351 -43.07 29.15 -45.73
N LEU A 352 -43.58 30.38 -45.88
CA LEU A 352 -44.77 30.69 -46.67
C LEU A 352 -44.34 31.46 -47.92
N MET A 353 -43.82 30.74 -48.92
CA MET A 353 -43.73 31.23 -50.30
C MET A 353 -44.19 30.08 -51.20
N PRO A 354 -45.31 30.24 -51.93
CA PRO A 354 -45.79 29.22 -52.86
C PRO A 354 -44.86 29.22 -54.07
N ARG A 355 -44.19 28.09 -54.32
CA ARG A 355 -43.38 27.90 -55.54
C ARG A 355 -44.25 27.21 -56.58
N ASP A 356 -44.58 27.97 -57.61
CA ASP A 356 -45.43 27.58 -58.74
C ASP A 356 -44.96 26.31 -59.45
N ARG A 357 -45.96 25.53 -59.84
CA ARG A 357 -45.88 24.41 -60.77
C ARG A 357 -45.84 24.94 -62.21
N HIS A 358 -45.35 24.06 -63.08
CA HIS A 358 -45.44 24.04 -64.54
C HIS A 358 -44.15 24.40 -65.27
N LEU A 359 -43.43 23.36 -65.70
CA LEU A 359 -43.08 23.16 -67.11
C LEU A 359 -42.68 21.69 -67.34
N ALA A 360 -43.51 21.01 -68.12
CA ALA A 360 -43.23 19.75 -68.79
C ALA A 360 -42.11 19.98 -69.82
N SER A 361 -41.18 19.04 -70.04
CA SER A 361 -41.21 17.99 -71.08
C SER A 361 -39.73 17.62 -71.39
N PRO A 362 -39.41 16.65 -72.27
CA PRO A 362 -39.81 15.24 -72.28
C PRO A 362 -38.61 14.28 -72.54
N THR A 363 -38.87 12.98 -72.34
CA THR A 363 -38.37 11.79 -73.10
C THR A 363 -36.88 11.61 -73.45
N LEU A 364 -36.34 10.48 -72.98
CA LEU A 364 -35.42 9.47 -73.60
C LEU A 364 -34.61 8.87 -72.44
N SER A 365 -34.40 7.58 -72.21
CA SER A 365 -34.62 6.28 -72.88
C SER A 365 -34.50 5.27 -71.72
N GLN A 366 -35.57 4.62 -71.28
CA GLN A 366 -35.94 3.26 -71.67
C GLN A 366 -34.77 2.38 -72.12
N ASP A 367 -34.04 1.82 -71.14
CA ASP A 367 -33.43 0.49 -71.25
C ASP A 367 -33.87 -0.32 -70.03
N GLU A 368 -34.57 -1.41 -70.33
CA GLU A 368 -35.01 -2.45 -69.42
C GLU A 368 -33.79 -3.29 -69.01
N GLU A 369 -33.38 -3.21 -67.74
CA GLU A 369 -32.55 -4.24 -67.11
C GLU A 369 -33.22 -4.75 -65.83
N ASP A 370 -33.74 -5.97 -65.95
CA ASP A 370 -34.04 -6.98 -64.94
C ASP A 370 -34.21 -6.53 -63.48
N GLY A 371 -35.48 -6.56 -63.07
CA GLY A 371 -35.94 -6.46 -61.70
C GLY A 371 -35.38 -7.57 -60.80
N VAL A 372 -34.32 -7.24 -60.06
CA VAL A 372 -34.01 -7.87 -58.77
C VAL A 372 -34.45 -6.90 -57.69
N ASP A 373 -35.62 -7.19 -57.12
CA ASP A 373 -36.28 -6.51 -56.01
C ASP A 373 -35.40 -6.57 -54.74
N ARG A 374 -34.34 -5.74 -54.70
CA ARG A 374 -33.54 -5.47 -53.51
C ARG A 374 -34.37 -4.59 -52.59
N LYS A 375 -35.28 -5.23 -51.87
CA LYS A 375 -35.89 -4.68 -50.64
C LYS A 375 -34.76 -4.14 -49.76
N HIS A 376 -34.59 -2.82 -49.74
CA HIS A 376 -33.70 -2.13 -48.82
C HIS A 376 -33.98 -2.69 -47.41
N PRO A 377 -33.01 -3.36 -46.76
CA PRO A 377 -33.17 -3.79 -45.39
C PRO A 377 -33.40 -2.53 -44.55
N THR A 378 -34.66 -2.42 -44.16
CA THR A 378 -35.26 -1.31 -43.46
C THR A 378 -34.42 -0.86 -42.27
N ARG A 379 -34.30 0.47 -42.15
CA ARG A 379 -33.80 1.25 -41.00
C ARG A 379 -34.29 0.76 -39.62
N ARG A 380 -35.38 -0.03 -39.58
CA ARG A 380 -35.90 -0.74 -38.39
C ARG A 380 -34.97 -1.85 -37.86
N SER A 381 -34.13 -2.47 -38.70
CA SER A 381 -33.18 -3.51 -38.26
C SER A 381 -32.02 -2.94 -37.43
N LEU A 382 -31.52 -1.76 -37.80
CA LEU A 382 -30.47 -1.06 -37.04
C LEU A 382 -30.97 -0.56 -35.67
N ALA A 383 -32.20 -0.06 -35.58
CA ALA A 383 -32.79 0.37 -34.31
C ALA A 383 -33.01 -0.81 -33.33
N ASN A 384 -33.36 -2.00 -33.83
CA ASN A 384 -33.49 -3.20 -32.99
C ASN A 384 -32.12 -3.76 -32.57
N LEU A 385 -31.08 -3.63 -33.39
CA LEU A 385 -29.70 -4.00 -33.02
C LEU A 385 -29.13 -3.09 -31.91
N ASP A 386 -29.49 -1.81 -31.89
CA ASP A 386 -29.12 -0.89 -30.81
C ASP A 386 -29.97 -1.07 -29.53
N ALA A 387 -31.26 -1.37 -29.67
CA ALA A 387 -32.13 -1.72 -28.53
C ALA A 387 -31.67 -3.02 -27.84
N GLN A 388 -31.06 -3.94 -28.59
CA GLN A 388 -30.42 -5.16 -28.10
C GLN A 388 -28.98 -4.94 -27.62
N ARG A 389 -28.62 -3.72 -27.20
CA ARG A 389 -27.52 -3.54 -26.24
C ARG A 389 -27.83 -4.32 -24.96
N SER A 390 -27.25 -5.53 -24.90
CA SER A 390 -27.55 -6.56 -23.91
C SER A 390 -27.38 -6.07 -22.47
N ALA A 391 -28.31 -6.48 -21.61
CA ALA A 391 -28.33 -6.27 -20.17
C ALA A 391 -26.95 -6.38 -19.46
N PRO A 392 -26.05 -7.34 -19.77
CA PRO A 392 -24.76 -7.46 -19.08
C PRO A 392 -23.82 -6.26 -19.28
N THR A 393 -23.83 -5.58 -20.44
CA THR A 393 -22.98 -4.38 -20.61
C THR A 393 -23.50 -3.22 -19.78
N ARG A 394 -24.83 -3.02 -19.75
CA ARG A 394 -25.44 -1.99 -18.91
C ARG A 394 -25.13 -2.28 -17.43
N PHE A 395 -25.24 -3.53 -17.02
CA PHE A 395 -24.88 -3.95 -15.68
C PHE A 395 -23.40 -3.70 -15.35
N LEU A 396 -22.46 -4.10 -16.22
CA LEU A 396 -21.03 -3.85 -16.03
C LEU A 396 -20.72 -2.36 -15.88
N VAL A 397 -21.30 -1.52 -16.73
CA VAL A 397 -21.13 -0.06 -16.67
C VAL A 397 -21.72 0.49 -15.37
N LEU A 398 -22.93 0.07 -14.99
CA LEU A 398 -23.56 0.50 -13.74
C LEU A 398 -22.75 0.11 -12.50
N VAL A 399 -22.24 -1.13 -12.45
CA VAL A 399 -21.35 -1.59 -11.36
C VAL A 399 -20.07 -0.76 -11.34
N THR A 400 -19.45 -0.52 -12.50
CA THR A 400 -18.24 0.29 -12.61
C THR A 400 -18.48 1.70 -12.06
N VAL A 401 -19.51 2.38 -12.56
CA VAL A 401 -19.88 3.74 -12.13
C VAL A 401 -20.20 3.78 -10.65
N PHE A 402 -20.96 2.80 -10.14
CA PHE A 402 -21.31 2.70 -8.72
C PHE A 402 -20.06 2.53 -7.85
N CYS A 403 -19.16 1.59 -8.19
CA CYS A 403 -17.95 1.35 -7.41
C CYS A 403 -17.04 2.58 -7.38
N TRP A 404 -16.86 3.28 -8.50
CA TRP A 404 -16.08 4.50 -8.53
C TRP A 404 -16.75 5.66 -7.80
N ALA A 405 -18.06 5.84 -7.94
CA ALA A 405 -18.81 6.87 -7.21
C ALA A 405 -18.78 6.61 -5.69
N ALA A 406 -18.94 5.35 -5.26
CA ALA A 406 -18.84 4.96 -3.86
C ALA A 406 -17.41 5.12 -3.33
N SER A 407 -16.40 4.76 -4.12
CA SER A 407 -14.99 4.97 -3.75
C SER A 407 -14.66 6.46 -3.60
N LEU A 408 -15.12 7.29 -4.55
CA LEU A 408 -14.96 8.75 -4.47
C LEU A 408 -15.73 9.33 -3.28
N TRP A 409 -16.96 8.88 -3.04
CA TRP A 409 -17.76 9.30 -1.89
C TRP A 409 -17.02 8.99 -0.58
N ILE A 410 -16.50 7.77 -0.42
CA ILE A 410 -15.70 7.42 0.75
C ILE A 410 -14.44 8.30 0.81
N SER A 411 -13.68 8.46 -0.29
CA SER A 411 -12.48 9.31 -0.26
C SER A 411 -12.74 10.78 0.08
N LEU A 412 -13.90 11.33 -0.32
CA LEU A 412 -14.25 12.74 -0.08
C LEU A 412 -14.90 12.97 1.29
N PHE A 413 -15.69 11.99 1.76
CA PHE A 413 -16.53 12.14 2.95
C PHE A 413 -16.16 11.19 4.10
N ASP A 414 -15.12 10.35 3.98
CA ASP A 414 -14.58 9.59 5.11
C ASP A 414 -13.95 10.62 6.06
N PRO A 415 -14.59 10.92 7.21
CA PRO A 415 -14.13 11.98 8.11
C PRO A 415 -12.85 11.60 8.86
N GLY A 416 -12.18 10.52 8.46
CA GLY A 416 -11.22 9.81 9.27
C GLY A 416 -11.87 9.24 10.53
N PRO A 417 -11.13 8.49 11.36
CA PRO A 417 -11.51 8.37 12.76
C PRO A 417 -11.58 9.80 13.34
N PRO A 418 -12.64 10.15 14.09
CA PRO A 418 -12.75 11.47 14.68
C PRO A 418 -11.50 11.76 15.50
N SER A 419 -10.85 12.89 15.27
CA SER A 419 -9.67 13.30 16.04
C SER A 419 -9.96 13.36 17.55
N ASP A 420 -11.23 13.60 17.92
CA ASP A 420 -11.73 13.58 19.31
C ASP A 420 -11.65 12.22 20.01
N VAL A 421 -11.41 11.11 19.28
CA VAL A 421 -11.29 9.78 19.88
C VAL A 421 -9.96 9.61 20.61
N PHE A 422 -8.93 10.38 20.24
CA PHE A 422 -7.63 10.27 20.90
C PHE A 422 -7.54 11.19 22.10
N PRO A 423 -7.13 10.66 23.27
CA PRO A 423 -6.98 11.47 24.46
C PRO A 423 -5.95 12.55 24.20
N ARG A 424 -6.22 13.76 24.72
CA ARG A 424 -5.21 14.81 24.74
C ARG A 424 -4.00 14.31 25.50
N PRO A 425 -2.78 14.53 24.99
CA PRO A 425 -1.58 14.11 25.69
C PRO A 425 -1.48 14.85 27.03
N VAL A 426 -1.05 14.14 28.06
CA VAL A 426 -0.60 14.72 29.32
C VAL A 426 0.85 15.14 29.09
N LEU A 427 1.10 16.45 29.09
CA LEU A 427 2.42 17.03 28.86
C LEU A 427 2.94 17.65 30.16
N ASP A 428 4.24 17.49 30.44
CA ASP A 428 4.94 18.26 31.49
C ASP A 428 5.41 19.59 30.90
N LEU A 429 4.55 20.60 30.96
CA LEU A 429 4.83 21.94 30.45
C LEU A 429 5.63 22.81 31.44
N ASP A 430 5.81 22.34 32.68
CA ASP A 430 6.54 23.06 33.73
C ASP A 430 8.06 22.79 33.64
N TYR A 431 8.47 21.78 32.86
CA TYR A 431 9.86 21.43 32.68
C TYR A 431 10.63 22.46 31.84
N ASN A 432 11.77 22.91 32.35
CA ASN A 432 12.70 23.76 31.61
C ASN A 432 13.96 22.98 31.24
N ALA A 433 14.17 22.78 29.93
CA ALA A 433 15.26 21.96 29.43
C ALA A 433 16.63 22.66 29.54
N SER A 434 17.66 21.86 29.81
CA SER A 434 19.05 22.36 29.91
C SER A 434 19.77 22.53 28.57
N SER A 435 19.24 21.92 27.51
CA SER A 435 19.75 21.96 26.14
C SER A 435 18.58 21.90 25.17
N GLU A 436 18.79 22.24 23.89
CA GLU A 436 17.73 22.18 22.89
C GLU A 436 17.50 20.76 22.35
N LEU A 437 18.58 19.99 22.19
CA LEU A 437 18.53 18.66 21.61
C LEU A 437 19.52 17.71 22.32
N ASP A 438 19.06 16.51 22.62
CA ASP A 438 19.91 15.39 22.99
C ASP A 438 19.91 14.35 21.85
N ILE A 439 21.08 13.86 21.46
CA ILE A 439 21.24 12.79 20.48
C ILE A 439 21.73 11.55 21.21
N VAL A 440 20.89 10.52 21.30
CA VAL A 440 21.14 9.29 22.04
C VAL A 440 21.35 8.14 21.07
N ILE A 441 22.59 7.66 20.99
CA ILE A 441 22.99 6.57 20.10
C ILE A 441 23.30 5.33 20.92
N SER A 442 22.56 4.25 20.65
CA SER A 442 22.88 2.91 21.16
C SER A 442 23.79 2.20 20.14
N SER A 443 24.95 1.75 20.59
CA SER A 443 25.93 1.02 19.78
C SER A 443 26.23 -0.34 20.41
N SER A 444 26.06 -1.43 19.66
CA SER A 444 26.23 -2.80 20.15
C SER A 444 27.46 -3.50 19.61
N VAL A 445 27.72 -3.41 18.30
CA VAL A 445 28.81 -4.14 17.60
C VAL A 445 29.40 -3.29 16.46
N GLU A 446 28.87 -2.10 16.22
CA GLU A 446 29.12 -1.35 15.00
C GLU A 446 30.56 -0.82 14.94
N HIS A 447 31.10 -0.77 13.72
CA HIS A 447 32.42 -0.21 13.52
C HIS A 447 32.42 1.29 13.81
N PRO A 448 33.51 1.85 14.37
CA PRO A 448 33.63 3.30 14.60
C PRO A 448 33.37 4.15 13.36
N SER A 449 33.61 3.60 12.16
CA SER A 449 33.30 4.24 10.88
C SER A 449 31.81 4.40 10.62
N GLU A 450 30.98 3.41 10.97
CA GLU A 450 29.52 3.50 10.79
C GLU A 450 28.94 4.56 11.72
N LEU A 451 29.40 4.57 12.97
CA LEU A 451 29.02 5.60 13.94
C LEU A 451 29.42 7.00 13.46
N ALA A 452 30.64 7.17 12.91
CA ALA A 452 31.09 8.44 12.36
C ALA A 452 30.23 8.88 11.17
N GLN A 453 29.87 7.97 10.26
CA GLN A 453 28.97 8.25 9.14
C GLN A 453 27.57 8.66 9.61
N THR A 454 27.01 7.99 10.61
CA THR A 454 25.72 8.37 11.19
C THR A 454 25.79 9.76 11.82
N VAL A 455 26.86 10.07 12.57
CA VAL A 455 27.04 11.41 13.15
C VAL A 455 27.20 12.48 12.08
N GLU A 456 28.03 12.24 11.06
CA GLU A 456 28.23 13.16 9.94
C GLU A 456 26.92 13.41 9.18
N LEU A 457 26.14 12.35 8.95
CA LEU A 457 24.81 12.42 8.36
C LEU A 457 23.89 13.33 9.17
N LEU A 458 23.82 13.15 10.50
CA LEU A 458 22.98 13.98 11.38
C LEU A 458 23.42 15.45 11.35
N MET A 459 24.72 15.71 11.37
CA MET A 459 25.25 17.08 11.30
C MET A 459 25.03 17.73 9.93
N SER A 460 24.81 16.94 8.88
CA SER A 460 24.40 17.47 7.58
C SER A 460 22.93 17.95 7.53
N ILE A 461 22.17 17.78 8.63
CA ILE A 461 20.75 18.15 8.70
C ILE A 461 20.60 19.51 9.37
N PRO A 462 20.02 20.52 8.68
CA PRO A 462 19.82 21.85 9.25
C PRO A 462 19.07 21.90 10.56
N ALA A 463 18.02 21.10 10.70
CA ALA A 463 17.24 21.03 11.93
C ALA A 463 18.00 20.47 13.14
N ILE A 464 19.15 19.82 12.93
CA ILE A 464 20.01 19.30 14.00
C ILE A 464 21.19 20.24 14.25
N TYR A 465 21.98 20.60 13.21
CA TYR A 465 23.23 21.34 13.43
C TYR A 465 23.00 22.74 14.03
N THR A 466 21.84 23.34 13.77
CA THR A 466 21.49 24.67 14.29
C THR A 466 21.11 24.67 15.76
N ARG A 467 20.87 23.49 16.34
CA ARG A 467 20.49 23.34 17.75
C ARG A 467 21.73 23.02 18.58
N ASP A 468 21.76 23.55 19.80
CA ASP A 468 22.77 23.19 20.80
C ASP A 468 22.58 21.73 21.24
N ALA A 469 23.14 20.82 20.45
CA ALA A 469 22.92 19.39 20.56
C ALA A 469 24.01 18.70 21.41
N ARG A 470 23.58 17.98 22.45
CA ARG A 470 24.46 17.12 23.25
C ARG A 470 24.38 15.69 22.74
N ILE A 471 25.53 15.07 22.51
CA ILE A 471 25.59 13.70 22.01
C ILE A 471 25.98 12.71 23.12
N PHE A 472 25.16 11.66 23.25
CA PHE A 472 25.33 10.55 24.17
C PHE A 472 25.46 9.25 23.38
N ILE A 473 26.59 8.57 23.56
CA ILE A 473 26.91 7.33 22.86
C ILE A 473 27.07 6.22 23.90
N TYR A 474 26.16 5.27 23.89
CA TYR A 474 26.16 4.13 24.78
C TYR A 474 26.71 2.91 24.03
N SER A 475 27.97 2.57 24.29
CA SER A 475 28.59 1.36 23.76
C SER A 475 28.25 0.16 24.65
N LYS A 476 27.61 -0.86 24.08
CA LYS A 476 27.35 -2.17 24.70
C LYS A 476 28.46 -3.19 24.40
N ASN A 477 29.41 -2.83 23.54
CA ASN A 477 30.59 -3.64 23.30
C ASN A 477 31.63 -3.39 24.41
N TYR A 478 31.76 -4.35 25.34
CA TYR A 478 32.75 -4.29 26.43
C TYR A 478 34.22 -4.27 25.96
N GLN A 479 34.47 -4.62 24.70
CA GLN A 479 35.79 -4.58 24.07
C GLN A 479 36.01 -3.30 23.25
N ALA A 480 35.04 -2.38 23.21
CA ALA A 480 35.17 -1.16 22.43
C ALA A 480 36.29 -0.26 22.97
N ASP A 481 37.18 0.16 22.07
CA ASP A 481 38.16 1.20 22.33
C ASP A 481 37.45 2.58 22.31
N LEU A 482 37.04 3.05 23.50
CA LEU A 482 36.35 4.33 23.66
C LEU A 482 37.19 5.51 23.12
N GLY A 483 38.51 5.40 23.12
CA GLY A 483 39.42 6.41 22.56
C GLY A 483 39.38 6.46 21.05
N ARG A 484 39.18 5.32 20.38
CA ARG A 484 38.90 5.27 18.92
C ARG A 484 37.52 5.82 18.61
N LEU A 485 36.49 5.41 19.36
CA LEU A 485 35.13 5.94 19.16
C LEU A 485 35.09 7.46 19.33
N ARG A 486 35.72 7.99 20.38
CA ARG A 486 35.84 9.44 20.58
C ARG A 486 36.52 10.12 19.41
N ARG A 487 37.68 9.62 18.95
CA ARG A 487 38.39 10.19 17.80
C ARG A 487 37.59 10.17 16.50
N ALA A 488 36.74 9.18 16.30
CA ALA A 488 35.88 9.08 15.13
C ALA A 488 34.77 10.14 15.13
N VAL A 489 34.26 10.52 16.31
CA VAL A 489 33.12 11.44 16.46
C VAL A 489 33.56 12.90 16.72
N MET A 490 34.72 13.12 17.32
CA MET A 490 35.26 14.45 17.66
C MET A 490 35.28 15.48 16.52
N PRO A 491 35.51 15.12 15.23
CA PRO A 491 35.46 16.10 14.15
C PRO A 491 34.10 16.82 14.04
N SER A 492 33.04 16.24 14.60
CA SER A 492 31.67 16.75 14.51
C SER A 492 31.14 17.34 15.82
N PHE A 493 31.74 17.02 16.97
CA PHE A 493 31.28 17.46 18.30
C PHE A 493 32.46 17.66 19.27
N GLU A 494 32.50 18.80 19.94
CA GLU A 494 33.60 19.14 20.86
C GLU A 494 33.63 18.25 22.12
N THR A 495 32.48 17.81 22.64
CA THR A 495 32.41 17.03 23.89
C THR A 495 31.39 15.88 23.88
N PRO A 496 31.58 14.82 23.08
CA PRO A 496 30.68 13.67 23.11
C PRO A 496 30.78 12.88 24.42
N SER A 497 29.63 12.58 25.03
CA SER A 497 29.52 11.73 26.20
C SER A 497 29.47 10.26 25.77
N ILE A 498 30.58 9.55 25.93
CA ILE A 498 30.69 8.14 25.52
C ILE A 498 30.77 7.27 26.78
N MET A 499 29.81 6.38 26.94
CA MET A 499 29.67 5.51 28.11
C MET A 499 29.66 4.05 27.70
N LEU A 500 30.33 3.22 28.51
CA LEU A 500 30.24 1.77 28.38
C LEU A 500 29.05 1.27 29.21
N THR A 501 28.21 0.43 28.60
CA THR A 501 27.03 -0.16 29.23
C THR A 501 27.02 -1.67 29.05
N GLN A 502 26.24 -2.36 29.89
CA GLN A 502 26.09 -3.81 29.76
C GLN A 502 25.29 -4.13 28.48
N ASN A 503 25.65 -5.22 27.82
CA ASN A 503 24.94 -5.69 26.63
C ASN A 503 23.63 -6.39 27.01
N ILE A 504 22.67 -5.62 27.53
CA ILE A 504 21.35 -6.06 27.97
C ILE A 504 20.29 -5.18 27.30
N GLY A 505 19.20 -5.78 26.84
CA GLY A 505 17.98 -5.09 26.44
C GLY A 505 18.02 -4.35 25.12
N ALA A 506 19.01 -4.62 24.26
CA ALA A 506 19.23 -3.94 22.99
C ALA A 506 19.12 -2.41 23.14
N GLU A 507 18.59 -1.69 22.15
CA GLU A 507 18.48 -0.23 22.21
C GLU A 507 17.43 0.26 23.19
N GLY A 508 16.35 -0.52 23.37
CA GLY A 508 15.25 -0.18 24.26
C GLY A 508 15.70 0.07 25.69
N GLU A 509 16.60 -0.76 26.23
CA GLU A 509 17.18 -0.53 27.56
C GLU A 509 18.04 0.73 27.61
N THR A 510 18.83 1.01 26.57
CA THR A 510 19.64 2.23 26.51
C THR A 510 18.78 3.48 26.57
N TYR A 511 17.68 3.50 25.83
CA TYR A 511 16.77 4.65 25.82
C TYR A 511 16.08 4.84 27.17
N LEU A 512 15.58 3.75 27.77
CA LEU A 512 15.01 3.78 29.11
C LEU A 512 16.04 4.23 30.17
N ALA A 513 17.27 3.72 30.10
CA ALA A 513 18.35 4.10 31.01
C ALA A 513 18.73 5.58 30.85
N HIS A 514 18.77 6.09 29.62
CA HIS A 514 19.02 7.50 29.35
C HIS A 514 17.92 8.38 29.96
N ILE A 515 16.65 8.10 29.65
CA ILE A 515 15.48 8.82 30.20
C ILE A 515 15.53 8.85 31.73
N LEU A 516 15.80 7.71 32.37
CA LEU A 516 15.83 7.62 33.83
C LEU A 516 17.03 8.33 34.47
N SER A 517 18.20 8.30 33.82
CA SER A 517 19.43 8.92 34.35
C SER A 517 19.49 10.42 34.12
N HIS A 518 18.80 10.91 33.09
CA HIS A 518 18.77 12.33 32.71
C HIS A 518 17.38 12.94 32.94
N TRP A 519 16.53 12.32 33.77
CA TRP A 519 15.13 12.75 33.95
C TRP A 519 14.98 14.26 34.18
N GLU A 520 15.84 14.85 35.03
CA GLU A 520 15.83 16.28 35.34
C GLU A 520 16.65 17.15 34.37
N THR A 521 17.42 16.55 33.48
CA THR A 521 18.36 17.24 32.59
C THR A 521 18.16 16.89 31.12
N LEU A 522 16.99 16.38 30.72
CA LEU A 522 16.63 16.14 29.31
C LEU A 522 16.74 17.44 28.49
N GLY A 523 17.22 17.31 27.25
CA GLY A 523 17.08 18.36 26.25
C GLY A 523 15.62 18.56 25.86
N ASN A 524 15.28 19.71 25.28
CA ASN A 524 13.90 20.02 24.88
C ASN A 524 13.34 18.93 23.94
N HIS A 525 14.21 18.40 23.07
CA HIS A 525 13.95 17.18 22.30
C HIS A 525 15.07 16.17 22.52
N THR A 526 14.75 14.89 22.36
CA THR A 526 15.71 13.80 22.35
C THR A 526 15.52 12.95 21.10
N LEU A 527 16.58 12.79 20.33
CA LEU A 527 16.69 11.94 19.16
C LEU A 527 17.30 10.59 19.57
N PHE A 528 16.50 9.53 19.52
CA PHE A 528 16.91 8.17 19.86
C PHE A 528 17.21 7.37 18.59
N LEU A 529 18.43 6.86 18.46
CA LEU A 529 18.93 6.19 17.25
C LEU A 529 19.79 4.96 17.55
N LYS A 530 19.87 4.08 16.55
CA LYS A 530 20.88 3.02 16.44
C LYS A 530 22.14 3.61 15.85
N ALA A 531 23.31 3.07 16.19
CA ALA A 531 24.58 3.53 15.61
C ALA A 531 24.66 3.35 14.09
N SER A 532 23.93 2.36 13.54
CA SER A 532 23.85 2.07 12.11
C SER A 532 22.37 1.97 11.71
N PRO A 533 21.73 3.08 11.30
CA PRO A 533 20.35 3.07 10.81
C PRO A 533 20.23 2.23 9.53
N GLU A 534 19.17 1.44 9.41
CA GLU A 534 18.95 0.57 8.24
C GLU A 534 18.85 1.35 6.91
N ASN A 535 18.22 2.54 6.95
CA ASN A 535 18.03 3.41 5.79
C ASN A 535 18.42 4.86 6.17
N PRO A 536 19.72 5.22 6.13
CA PRO A 536 20.19 6.53 6.57
C PRO A 536 19.62 7.68 5.73
N ASP A 537 19.41 7.47 4.42
CA ASP A 537 18.84 8.50 3.55
C ASP A 537 17.38 8.82 3.91
N ASP A 538 16.58 7.79 4.19
CA ASP A 538 15.19 7.94 4.63
C ASP A 538 15.11 8.62 5.99
N LEU A 539 16.00 8.25 6.91
CA LEU A 539 16.15 8.89 8.21
C LEU A 539 16.44 10.39 8.05
N LYS A 540 17.46 10.74 7.25
CA LYS A 540 17.85 12.13 6.98
C LYS A 540 16.70 12.93 6.39
N ALA A 541 16.06 12.39 5.37
CA ALA A 541 14.94 13.04 4.71
C ALA A 541 13.74 13.22 5.64
N ARG A 542 13.46 12.24 6.53
CA ARG A 542 12.38 12.34 7.52
C ARG A 542 12.65 13.44 8.54
N ILE A 543 13.84 13.49 9.12
CA ILE A 543 14.22 14.51 10.11
C ILE A 543 14.20 15.90 9.45
N ALA A 544 14.90 16.07 8.32
CA ALA A 544 15.00 17.37 7.65
C ALA A 544 13.64 17.98 7.30
N LYS A 545 12.64 17.12 7.09
CA LYS A 545 11.33 17.52 6.62
C LYS A 545 10.29 17.71 7.72
N PHE A 546 10.30 16.85 8.73
CA PHE A 546 9.24 16.81 9.74
C PHE A 546 9.71 17.27 11.11
N PHE A 547 11.00 17.24 11.44
CA PHE A 547 11.44 17.67 12.76
C PHE A 547 11.35 19.20 12.91
N HIS A 548 10.53 19.65 13.87
CA HIS A 548 10.30 21.06 14.17
C HIS A 548 10.41 21.32 15.69
N SER A 549 10.30 22.59 16.11
CA SER A 549 10.26 22.96 17.54
C SER A 549 9.01 22.46 18.28
N GLU A 550 7.93 22.20 17.55
CA GLU A 550 6.65 21.71 18.08
C GLU A 550 6.53 20.18 18.04
N THR A 551 7.57 19.49 17.58
CA THR A 551 7.56 18.03 17.46
C THR A 551 7.42 17.41 18.85
N GLY A 552 6.25 16.84 19.12
CA GLY A 552 6.03 16.06 20.32
C GLY A 552 6.67 14.69 20.18
N MET A 553 6.29 13.94 19.15
CA MET A 553 6.91 12.65 18.83
C MET A 553 6.87 12.38 17.34
N LEU A 554 8.05 12.12 16.75
CA LEU A 554 8.26 11.79 15.35
C LEU A 554 8.90 10.40 15.25
N PRO A 555 8.16 9.37 14.81
CA PRO A 555 8.75 8.11 14.40
C PRO A 555 9.63 8.33 13.17
N LEU A 556 10.83 7.76 13.16
CA LEU A 556 11.77 7.97 12.06
C LEU A 556 11.70 6.88 10.99
N SER A 557 11.10 5.74 11.30
CA SER A 557 10.77 4.71 10.34
C SER A 557 9.36 4.89 9.73
N ALA A 558 9.11 4.20 8.62
CA ALA A 558 7.78 4.17 8.01
C ALA A 558 6.77 3.57 8.99
N SER A 559 5.87 4.42 9.52
CA SER A 559 4.84 3.99 10.46
C SER A 559 3.69 3.35 9.69
N GLU A 560 3.83 2.08 9.31
CA GLU A 560 2.88 1.41 8.41
C GLU A 560 1.88 0.53 9.14
N SER A 561 2.15 0.16 10.39
CA SER A 561 1.34 -0.80 11.15
C SER A 561 0.53 -0.13 12.24
N THR A 562 -0.68 -0.64 12.42
CA THR A 562 -1.57 -0.32 13.54
C THR A 562 -2.13 -1.60 14.12
N CYS A 563 -2.35 -1.66 15.43
CA CYS A 563 -3.09 -2.76 16.03
C CYS A 563 -4.33 -2.28 16.77
N ALA A 564 -5.34 -3.13 16.86
CA ALA A 564 -6.57 -2.80 17.58
C ALA A 564 -6.26 -2.72 19.08
N CYS A 565 -6.65 -1.64 19.74
CA CYS A 565 -6.36 -1.40 21.14
C CYS A 565 -7.04 -2.45 22.04
N ASP A 566 -8.26 -2.86 21.68
CA ASP A 566 -9.05 -3.86 22.42
C ASP A 566 -8.57 -5.31 22.24
N SER A 567 -7.59 -5.54 21.38
CA SER A 567 -7.02 -6.87 21.13
C SER A 567 -5.87 -7.18 22.09
N ASP A 568 -5.87 -8.39 22.67
CA ASP A 568 -4.70 -8.95 23.36
C ASP A 568 -3.56 -9.33 22.40
N THR A 569 -3.87 -9.35 21.09
CA THR A 569 -2.94 -9.69 20.02
C THR A 569 -2.61 -8.47 19.18
N CYS A 570 -1.33 -8.14 19.08
CA CYS A 570 -0.82 -7.04 18.28
C CYS A 570 0.33 -7.56 17.42
N SER A 571 0.36 -7.23 16.13
CA SER A 571 1.38 -7.73 15.22
C SER A 571 1.66 -6.79 14.07
N ASP A 572 2.86 -6.93 13.52
CA ASP A 572 3.28 -6.37 12.24
C ASP A 572 3.88 -7.48 11.35
N SER A 573 4.50 -7.10 10.23
CA SER A 573 5.16 -8.01 9.28
C SER A 573 6.19 -8.94 9.92
N SER A 574 6.87 -8.47 10.96
CA SER A 574 8.10 -9.04 11.55
C SER A 574 7.93 -9.54 12.99
N TRP A 575 6.86 -9.14 13.66
CA TRP A 575 6.69 -9.30 15.10
C TRP A 575 5.22 -9.51 15.47
N THR A 576 5.00 -10.29 16.54
CA THR A 576 3.69 -10.60 17.10
C THR A 576 3.79 -10.66 18.62
N ASP A 577 2.86 -10.01 19.29
CA ASP A 577 2.57 -10.07 20.72
C ASP A 577 1.18 -10.65 20.93
N ASN A 578 1.08 -11.59 21.87
CA ASN A 578 -0.17 -12.21 22.30
C ASN A 578 -0.40 -12.04 23.82
N SER A 579 0.40 -11.20 24.47
CA SER A 579 0.36 -11.01 25.93
C SER A 579 -0.54 -9.85 26.36
N GLY A 580 -0.95 -8.99 25.43
CA GLY A 580 -1.64 -7.73 25.72
C GLY A 580 -0.72 -6.63 26.24
N VAL A 581 0.60 -6.84 26.29
CA VAL A 581 1.54 -5.84 26.86
C VAL A 581 1.49 -4.52 26.09
N VAL A 582 1.24 -4.55 24.79
CA VAL A 582 1.08 -3.32 24.00
C VAL A 582 -0.08 -2.47 24.52
N ARG A 583 -1.25 -3.09 24.68
CA ARG A 583 -2.45 -2.42 25.20
C ARG A 583 -2.21 -1.92 26.62
N ASP A 584 -1.67 -2.78 27.48
CA ASP A 584 -1.58 -2.48 28.91
C ASP A 584 -0.61 -1.32 29.17
N VAL A 585 0.54 -1.30 28.48
CA VAL A 585 1.50 -0.18 28.54
C VAL A 585 0.89 1.10 27.96
N PHE A 586 0.17 1.01 26.84
CA PHE A 586 -0.52 2.17 26.26
C PHE A 586 -1.55 2.76 27.25
N LEU A 587 -2.41 1.93 27.83
CA LEU A 587 -3.43 2.36 28.79
C LEU A 587 -2.76 3.01 30.02
N HIS A 588 -1.69 2.41 30.53
CA HIS A 588 -0.98 2.94 31.68
C HIS A 588 -0.31 4.30 31.37
N ALA A 589 0.40 4.41 30.23
CA ALA A 589 1.07 5.62 29.80
C ALA A 589 0.11 6.80 29.53
N ASN A 590 -1.13 6.49 29.14
CA ASN A 590 -2.18 7.47 28.86
C ASN A 590 -3.14 7.67 30.05
N ARG A 591 -2.85 7.10 31.23
CA ARG A 591 -3.71 7.16 32.45
C ARG A 591 -5.15 6.71 32.21
N ARG A 592 -5.32 5.66 31.40
CA ARG A 592 -6.62 5.09 31.02
C ARG A 592 -6.80 3.68 31.59
N GLN A 593 -8.06 3.28 31.70
CA GLN A 593 -8.44 1.93 32.13
C GLN A 593 -8.88 1.06 30.96
N THR A 594 -9.43 1.64 29.89
CA THR A 594 -9.99 0.91 28.76
C THR A 594 -9.76 1.62 27.43
N CYS A 595 -9.67 0.83 26.36
CA CYS A 595 -9.69 1.30 24.98
C CYS A 595 -11.08 1.77 24.56
N HIS A 596 -11.16 2.71 23.63
CA HIS A 596 -12.40 3.04 22.95
C HIS A 596 -12.73 1.96 21.91
N PRO A 597 -14.03 1.65 21.67
CA PRO A 597 -14.42 0.67 20.66
C PRO A 597 -13.87 1.05 19.28
N GLY A 598 -13.13 0.13 18.65
CA GLY A 598 -12.52 0.37 17.34
C GLY A 598 -11.26 1.26 17.34
N GLU A 599 -10.76 1.65 18.52
CA GLU A 599 -9.50 2.38 18.64
C GLU A 599 -8.33 1.53 18.13
N ARG A 600 -7.46 2.16 17.35
CA ARG A 600 -6.24 1.52 16.81
C ARG A 600 -5.03 2.30 17.29
N LEU A 601 -3.99 1.56 17.65
CA LEU A 601 -2.73 2.08 18.15
C LEU A 601 -1.69 2.08 17.03
N LEU A 602 -1.02 3.21 16.84
CA LEU A 602 0.17 3.33 16.01
C LEU A 602 1.32 2.48 16.58
N LEU A 603 1.99 1.71 15.71
CA LEU A 603 3.19 0.95 16.08
C LEU A 603 4.42 1.56 15.42
N SER A 604 5.48 1.80 16.20
CA SER A 604 6.76 2.27 15.68
C SER A 604 7.61 1.11 15.15
N SER A 605 8.24 1.29 13.99
CA SER A 605 8.88 0.20 13.23
C SER A 605 10.40 0.36 13.13
N SER A 606 11.13 0.46 14.23
CA SER A 606 12.62 0.47 14.26
C SER A 606 13.20 0.84 15.63
N GLY A 607 12.36 1.34 16.54
CA GLY A 607 12.83 1.93 17.79
C GLY A 607 13.51 3.30 17.62
N GLN A 608 13.56 3.88 16.42
CA GLN A 608 14.19 5.18 16.16
C GLN A 608 13.14 6.29 16.08
N PHE A 609 13.29 7.33 16.89
CA PHE A 609 12.31 8.41 17.00
C PHE A 609 12.91 9.68 17.60
N ILE A 610 12.23 10.81 17.40
CA ILE A 610 12.45 12.04 18.16
C ILE A 610 11.27 12.22 19.10
N ALA A 611 11.52 12.63 20.34
CA ALA A 611 10.48 12.98 21.29
C ALA A 611 10.82 14.23 22.08
N SER A 612 9.82 15.03 22.43
CA SER A 612 9.98 16.17 23.33
C SER A 612 10.16 15.73 24.78
N ALA A 613 10.85 16.54 25.58
CA ALA A 613 10.89 16.35 27.02
C ALA A 613 9.49 16.42 27.65
N ALA A 614 8.61 17.29 27.13
CA ALA A 614 7.25 17.44 27.63
C ALA A 614 6.44 16.14 27.55
N ARG A 615 6.58 15.38 26.45
CA ARG A 615 5.95 14.05 26.31
C ARG A 615 6.64 12.97 27.12
N ILE A 616 7.97 12.91 27.10
CA ILE A 616 8.73 11.94 27.89
C ILE A 616 8.35 12.08 29.37
N ARG A 617 8.30 13.31 29.88
CA ARG A 617 7.98 13.60 31.28
C ARG A 617 6.50 13.59 31.60
N GLY A 618 5.65 13.71 30.58
CA GLY A 618 4.20 13.54 30.68
C GLY A 618 3.78 12.13 31.11
N VAL A 619 4.61 11.12 30.81
CA VAL A 619 4.46 9.75 31.29
C VAL A 619 5.08 9.62 32.67
N GLU A 620 4.42 8.90 33.58
CA GLU A 620 4.94 8.71 34.93
C GLU A 620 6.29 7.98 34.91
N VAL A 621 7.29 8.51 35.62
CA VAL A 621 8.64 7.91 35.71
C VAL A 621 8.62 6.44 36.16
N ALA A 622 7.60 6.03 36.93
CA ALA A 622 7.40 4.65 37.35
C ALA A 622 7.19 3.69 36.18
N VAL A 623 6.54 4.13 35.10
CA VAL A 623 6.33 3.32 33.88
C VAL A 623 7.67 2.98 33.25
N TYR A 624 8.55 3.97 33.07
CA TYR A 624 9.88 3.74 32.51
C TYR A 624 10.73 2.82 33.40
N ARG A 625 10.66 2.97 34.73
CA ARG A 625 11.35 2.07 35.67
C ARG A 625 10.83 0.64 35.57
N GLN A 626 9.51 0.47 35.47
CA GLN A 626 8.90 -0.84 35.33
C GLN A 626 9.31 -1.51 34.02
N LEU A 627 9.19 -0.82 32.88
CA LEU A 627 9.62 -1.32 31.58
C LEU A 627 11.10 -1.73 31.59
N ARG A 628 11.96 -0.91 32.21
CA ARG A 628 13.39 -1.24 32.33
C ARG A 628 13.61 -2.44 33.23
N SER A 629 12.90 -2.56 34.34
CA SER A 629 13.00 -3.72 35.23
C SER A 629 12.60 -5.00 34.49
N TRP A 630 11.57 -4.96 33.65
CA TRP A 630 11.17 -6.12 32.88
C TRP A 630 12.24 -6.59 31.90
N ILE A 631 13.01 -5.68 31.33
CA ILE A 631 14.05 -5.98 30.33
C ILE A 631 15.38 -6.43 30.97
N VAL A 632 15.72 -5.87 32.14
CA VAL A 632 17.03 -6.09 32.77
C VAL A 632 17.02 -7.28 33.71
N ASP A 633 15.89 -7.55 34.36
CA ASP A 633 15.73 -8.67 35.30
C ASP A 633 15.44 -9.96 34.54
N ASP A 634 16.41 -10.87 34.50
CA ASP A 634 16.28 -12.17 33.83
C ASP A 634 15.15 -13.04 34.42
N SER A 635 14.73 -12.77 35.67
CA SER A 635 13.63 -13.44 36.36
C SER A 635 12.25 -12.87 35.99
N SER A 636 12.21 -11.76 35.25
CA SER A 636 10.96 -11.13 34.81
C SER A 636 10.14 -12.04 33.89
N TRP A 637 8.81 -11.91 33.97
CA TRP A 637 7.87 -12.73 33.21
C TRP A 637 8.04 -12.61 31.69
N VAL A 638 8.60 -11.50 31.19
CA VAL A 638 8.84 -11.28 29.74
C VAL A 638 9.97 -12.13 29.17
N HIS A 639 10.83 -12.70 30.02
CA HIS A 639 11.90 -13.62 29.63
C HIS A 639 11.48 -15.10 29.74
N HIS A 640 10.20 -15.35 30.00
CA HIS A 640 9.65 -16.67 30.26
C HIS A 640 8.42 -16.98 29.42
N ASN A 641 8.06 -18.25 29.32
CA ASN A 641 6.75 -18.63 28.78
C ASN A 641 5.65 -18.21 29.78
N PRO A 642 4.47 -17.75 29.31
CA PRO A 642 3.98 -17.86 27.93
C PRO A 642 4.41 -16.74 26.99
N PHE A 643 5.02 -15.64 27.47
CA PHE A 643 5.34 -14.47 26.64
C PHE A 643 6.22 -14.83 25.43
N LEU A 644 7.25 -15.65 25.64
CA LEU A 644 8.17 -16.06 24.57
C LEU A 644 7.50 -16.89 23.47
N ALA A 645 6.35 -17.52 23.73
CA ALA A 645 5.68 -18.44 22.80
C ALA A 645 6.66 -19.49 22.21
N GLY A 646 7.57 -20.02 23.04
CA GLY A 646 8.59 -20.99 22.63
C GLY A 646 9.79 -20.41 21.85
N LYS A 647 9.85 -19.10 21.61
CA LYS A 647 11.04 -18.45 21.03
C LYS A 647 12.21 -18.49 22.03
N ARG A 648 13.43 -18.60 21.51
CA ARG A 648 14.64 -18.43 22.34
C ARG A 648 14.80 -16.96 22.68
N ASP A 649 15.18 -16.72 23.92
CA ASP A 649 15.40 -15.38 24.44
C ASP A 649 16.86 -15.17 24.84
N HIS A 650 17.32 -13.94 24.71
CA HIS A 650 18.68 -13.54 25.03
C HIS A 650 18.66 -12.16 25.70
N MET A 651 19.31 -12.01 26.85
CA MET A 651 19.34 -10.73 27.55
C MET A 651 19.88 -9.58 26.69
N ALA A 652 20.82 -9.85 25.77
CA ALA A 652 21.35 -8.82 24.86
C ALA A 652 20.35 -8.35 23.79
N ASN A 653 19.45 -9.22 23.35
CA ASN A 653 18.44 -8.94 22.34
C ASN A 653 17.13 -9.66 22.73
N PRO A 654 16.45 -9.17 23.77
CA PRO A 654 15.32 -9.89 24.32
C PRO A 654 14.11 -9.79 23.37
N VAL A 655 13.27 -10.82 23.36
CA VAL A 655 12.03 -10.84 22.57
C VAL A 655 11.14 -9.65 22.93
N PHE A 656 11.10 -9.26 24.21
CA PHE A 656 10.38 -8.08 24.67
C PHE A 656 10.99 -6.75 24.17
N GLY A 657 12.29 -6.70 23.86
CA GLY A 657 12.91 -5.54 23.23
C GLY A 657 12.23 -5.18 21.91
N LYS A 658 11.84 -6.19 21.12
CA LYS A 658 11.07 -5.98 19.88
C LYS A 658 9.67 -5.43 20.14
N ALA A 659 9.02 -5.84 21.22
CA ALA A 659 7.74 -5.25 21.64
C ALA A 659 7.91 -3.79 22.04
N LEU A 660 8.95 -3.48 22.81
CA LEU A 660 9.26 -2.11 23.22
C LEU A 660 9.53 -1.20 22.01
N GLU A 661 10.22 -1.70 20.97
CA GLU A 661 10.42 -0.95 19.72
C GLU A 661 9.10 -0.49 19.07
N ARG A 662 8.00 -1.27 19.20
CA ARG A 662 6.66 -0.93 18.67
C ARG A 662 5.84 -0.04 19.60
N LEU A 663 6.19 -0.06 20.88
CA LEU A 663 5.47 0.63 21.95
C LEU A 663 5.79 2.13 22.04
N TRP A 664 6.91 2.61 21.49
CA TRP A 664 7.34 4.00 21.71
C TRP A 664 6.29 5.05 21.34
N ALA A 665 5.59 4.86 20.22
CA ALA A 665 4.49 5.75 19.82
C ALA A 665 3.36 5.77 20.87
N GLY A 666 2.89 4.61 21.32
CA GLY A 666 1.84 4.50 22.34
C GLY A 666 2.29 4.99 23.72
N LEU A 667 3.52 4.67 24.12
CA LEU A 667 4.15 5.09 25.37
C LEU A 667 4.26 6.61 25.44
N LEU A 668 4.64 7.26 24.34
CA LEU A 668 4.77 8.72 24.25
C LEU A 668 3.47 9.41 23.81
N GLN A 669 2.33 8.73 24.01
CA GLN A 669 0.99 9.28 23.77
C GLN A 669 0.80 9.81 22.34
N CYS A 670 1.47 9.19 21.37
CA CYS A 670 1.41 9.47 19.95
C CYS A 670 0.89 8.26 19.17
N ALA A 671 -0.27 7.74 19.58
CA ALA A 671 -0.84 6.51 19.05
C ALA A 671 -1.81 6.74 17.86
N ASP A 672 -1.89 7.95 17.30
CA ASP A 672 -2.87 8.30 16.26
C ASP A 672 -2.66 7.45 14.98
N PRO A 673 -3.62 6.59 14.58
CA PRO A 673 -3.54 5.77 13.39
C PRO A 673 -3.57 6.61 12.10
N ASN A 674 -3.99 7.87 12.16
CA ASN A 674 -3.90 8.80 11.04
C ASN A 674 -2.46 9.01 10.60
N ILE A 675 -1.48 8.94 11.51
CA ILE A 675 -0.06 8.98 11.14
C ILE A 675 0.27 7.78 10.23
N ALA A 676 -0.18 6.59 10.61
CA ALA A 676 -0.04 5.40 9.78
C ALA A 676 -0.90 5.40 8.52
N ARG A 677 -1.80 6.35 8.34
CA ARG A 677 -2.62 6.49 7.12
C ARG A 677 -2.09 7.58 6.19
N TYR A 678 -1.72 8.74 6.72
CA TYR A 678 -1.42 9.95 5.93
C TYR A 678 0.07 10.19 5.75
N CYS A 679 0.94 9.63 6.59
CA CYS A 679 2.38 9.85 6.45
C CYS A 679 2.86 9.39 5.07
N PRO A 680 3.43 10.27 4.24
CA PRO A 680 3.96 9.91 2.93
C PRO A 680 5.27 9.13 3.04
N SER A 681 5.57 8.35 1.99
CA SER A 681 6.90 7.80 1.80
C SER A 681 7.90 8.92 1.53
N ILE A 682 9.17 8.66 1.84
CA ILE A 682 10.24 9.62 1.59
C ILE A 682 10.33 9.97 0.10
N MET A 683 10.18 8.96 -0.77
CA MET A 683 10.21 9.16 -2.23
C MET A 683 9.10 10.06 -2.76
N SER A 684 7.89 9.95 -2.22
CA SER A 684 6.76 10.77 -2.65
C SER A 684 6.83 12.20 -2.11
N GLY A 685 7.68 12.47 -1.12
CA GLY A 685 7.79 13.79 -0.55
C GLY A 685 6.52 14.17 0.21
N TRP A 686 5.89 15.28 -0.16
CA TRP A 686 4.71 15.80 0.55
C TRP A 686 3.46 15.28 -0.14
N ARG A 687 2.46 14.84 0.62
CA ARG A 687 1.13 14.65 0.03
C ARG A 687 0.54 16.03 -0.28
N PRO A 688 -0.18 16.22 -1.40
CA PRO A 688 -0.95 17.43 -1.63
C PRO A 688 -1.95 17.68 -0.50
N GLY A 689 -1.94 18.88 0.07
CA GLY A 689 -2.72 19.23 1.27
C GLY A 689 -2.24 18.52 2.55
N GLY A 690 -1.02 17.99 2.55
CA GLY A 690 -0.40 17.40 3.72
C GLY A 690 0.12 18.44 4.70
N SER A 691 0.34 17.99 5.94
CA SER A 691 0.85 18.82 7.03
C SER A 691 1.92 18.09 7.82
N LEU A 692 2.61 18.81 8.71
CA LEU A 692 3.56 18.21 9.66
C LEU A 692 2.91 17.11 10.49
N ARG A 693 1.61 17.20 10.81
CA ARG A 693 0.86 16.24 11.63
C ARG A 693 0.67 14.87 10.96
N ASP A 694 0.88 14.78 9.65
CA ASP A 694 0.69 13.52 8.92
C ASP A 694 1.69 12.44 9.34
N CYS A 695 2.86 12.83 9.87
CA CYS A 695 3.93 11.90 10.25
C CYS A 695 4.33 11.94 11.73
N GLN A 696 3.74 12.80 12.54
CA GLN A 696 4.14 13.01 13.94
C GLN A 696 2.99 13.60 14.76
N CYS A 697 3.12 13.48 16.07
CA CYS A 697 2.31 14.25 17.00
C CYS A 697 3.03 15.53 17.38
N LEU A 698 2.28 16.64 17.42
CA LEU A 698 2.79 17.93 17.86
C LEU A 698 2.39 18.18 19.33
N ASP A 699 3.19 18.98 20.03
CA ASP A 699 2.92 19.40 21.42
C ASP A 699 2.31 20.78 21.54
N ALA A 700 2.21 21.50 20.42
CA ALA A 700 1.61 22.83 20.41
C ALA A 700 0.17 22.78 20.92
N ALA A 701 -0.05 23.49 22.03
CA ALA A 701 -1.36 23.75 22.59
C ALA A 701 -2.02 24.91 21.84
N GLU A 702 -2.44 24.69 20.59
CA GLU A 702 -3.40 25.60 19.99
C GLU A 702 -4.81 25.01 20.08
N PRO A 703 -5.77 25.72 20.72
CA PRO A 703 -7.16 25.48 20.40
C PRO A 703 -7.33 25.88 18.95
N VAL A 704 -7.38 24.89 18.06
CA VAL A 704 -7.76 25.12 16.66
C VAL A 704 -9.20 25.63 16.69
N ASN A 705 -9.37 26.94 16.75
CA ASN A 705 -10.56 27.57 16.22
C ASN A 705 -10.46 27.37 14.70
N ASP A 706 -11.01 26.25 14.22
CA ASP A 706 -11.19 25.90 12.81
C ASP A 706 -12.09 26.95 12.12
N VAL A 707 -11.56 28.15 11.90
CA VAL A 707 -12.21 29.23 11.14
C VAL A 707 -11.52 29.46 9.79
N PHE A 708 -10.33 28.89 9.56
CA PHE A 708 -9.62 29.02 8.28
C PHE A 708 -9.66 27.73 7.46
N ALA A 709 -10.86 27.36 7.04
CA ALA A 709 -11.10 26.56 5.85
C ALA A 709 -11.86 27.42 4.83
N GLY A 710 -11.18 28.44 4.30
CA GLY A 710 -11.69 29.30 3.24
C GLY A 710 -10.72 30.44 2.98
N PHE A 711 -10.43 30.71 1.70
CA PHE A 711 -9.50 31.71 1.17
C PHE A 711 -8.03 31.30 1.10
N VAL A 712 -7.72 30.51 0.07
CA VAL A 712 -6.61 30.87 -0.82
C VAL A 712 -7.29 31.57 -2.00
N ASP A 713 -7.44 32.89 -1.90
CA ASP A 713 -7.55 33.71 -3.10
C ASP A 713 -6.12 34.03 -3.53
N ASP A 714 -5.86 33.82 -4.81
CA ASP A 714 -4.65 34.22 -5.51
C ASP A 714 -4.36 35.70 -5.21
N GLU A 715 -3.19 35.98 -4.63
CA GLU A 715 -2.61 37.32 -4.65
C GLU A 715 -2.33 37.70 -6.10
N ASP A 716 -3.02 38.74 -6.56
CA ASP A 716 -2.61 39.58 -7.68
C ASP A 716 -1.19 40.08 -7.41
N ILE A 717 -0.22 39.51 -8.13
CA ILE A 717 1.11 40.08 -8.27
C ILE A 717 0.96 41.33 -9.16
N ASP A 718 0.92 42.50 -8.52
CA ASP A 718 0.97 43.78 -9.22
C ASP A 718 2.41 44.03 -9.72
N LEU A 719 2.62 43.75 -11.01
CA LEU A 719 3.92 43.74 -11.69
C LEU A 719 4.40 45.14 -12.15
N ASN A 720 4.06 46.22 -11.43
CA ASN A 720 4.32 47.60 -11.88
C ASN A 720 5.23 48.47 -11.00
N ASP A 721 5.78 48.00 -9.88
CA ASP A 721 6.67 48.80 -9.02
C ASP A 721 8.13 48.31 -9.02
N LEU A 722 8.74 48.24 -10.21
CA LEU A 722 10.19 48.07 -10.38
C LEU A 722 10.72 49.07 -11.40
N ASP A 723 10.71 50.35 -11.02
CA ASP A 723 11.64 51.36 -11.50
C ASP A 723 11.82 52.36 -10.33
N ASP A 724 13.04 52.89 -10.18
CA ASP A 724 13.47 53.90 -9.19
C ASP A 724 13.99 53.41 -7.84
N LEU A 725 15.23 52.89 -7.82
CA LEU A 725 16.17 53.10 -6.71
C LEU A 725 17.61 53.23 -7.23
N GLU A 726 17.95 54.42 -7.70
CA GLU A 726 19.33 54.95 -7.65
C GLU A 726 19.49 55.79 -6.37
N ASP A 727 20.66 55.61 -5.73
CA ASP A 727 21.40 56.54 -4.88
C ASP A 727 20.67 57.32 -3.75
N GLU A 728 21.02 57.02 -2.49
CA GLU A 728 21.65 58.02 -1.61
C GLU A 728 22.13 57.43 -0.26
N GLU A 729 23.40 57.69 0.04
CA GLU A 729 23.99 57.72 1.38
C GLU A 729 23.26 58.72 2.30
N VAL A 730 23.27 58.46 3.63
CA VAL A 730 23.73 59.39 4.69
C VAL A 730 23.25 58.93 6.09
N ASN A 731 24.18 59.11 7.05
CA ASN A 731 24.10 58.92 8.50
C ASN A 731 22.95 59.63 9.24
N GLU A 732 22.61 59.10 10.42
CA GLU A 732 22.46 59.75 11.76
C GLU A 732 21.54 58.86 12.62
N GLU A 733 22.03 58.24 13.69
CA GLU A 733 22.12 58.73 15.07
C GLU A 733 20.77 59.06 15.75
N PHE A 734 20.68 58.61 17.00
CA PHE A 734 19.83 59.06 18.11
C PHE A 734 18.70 58.20 18.68
N GLU A 735 18.66 58.32 20.00
CA GLU A 735 18.07 57.52 21.06
C GLU A 735 16.54 57.55 21.18
N GLY A 736 16.00 56.47 21.75
CA GLY A 736 15.12 56.53 22.91
C GLY A 736 13.62 56.76 22.67
N ASN A 737 12.79 55.85 23.18
CA ASN A 737 11.80 56.26 24.19
C ASN A 737 11.19 55.12 25.00
N LYS A 738 10.99 55.44 26.28
CA LYS A 738 10.25 54.68 27.29
C LYS A 738 8.76 55.01 27.21
N GLN A 739 7.98 54.10 27.82
CA GLN A 739 6.71 54.31 28.52
C GLN A 739 5.46 54.62 27.68
N TRP A 740 4.41 53.82 27.92
CA TRP A 740 3.10 54.22 28.48
C TRP A 740 2.32 52.93 28.83
N ASN A 741 1.88 52.74 30.10
CA ASN A 741 0.50 52.95 30.62
C ASN A 741 -0.58 52.03 29.97
N ARG A 742 -1.63 51.51 30.63
CA ARG A 742 -2.06 51.38 32.04
C ARG A 742 -3.43 50.66 31.99
N GLY A 743 -3.73 49.75 32.92
CA GLY A 743 -5.10 49.47 33.40
C GLY A 743 -6.03 48.64 32.49
N TRP A 744 -6.77 47.70 33.08
CA TRP A 744 -8.23 47.81 33.25
C TRP A 744 -8.65 46.88 34.40
N ASP A 745 -9.60 47.38 35.19
CA ASP A 745 -10.01 46.91 36.49
C ASP A 745 -11.29 46.06 36.41
N LYS A 746 -11.56 45.39 37.53
CA LYS A 746 -12.59 44.41 37.88
C LYS A 746 -14.03 44.72 37.45
N THR A 747 -14.81 43.66 37.27
CA THR A 747 -16.22 43.61 37.70
C THR A 747 -16.59 42.24 38.28
N ASP A 748 -16.97 42.26 39.56
CA ASP A 748 -17.75 41.24 40.27
C ASP A 748 -19.18 41.16 39.73
N LYS A 749 -19.76 39.96 39.62
CA LYS A 749 -21.19 39.72 39.86
C LYS A 749 -21.44 38.34 40.46
N ALA A 750 -21.89 38.37 41.71
CA ALA A 750 -22.44 37.25 42.45
C ALA A 750 -23.84 36.86 41.94
N GLY A 751 -24.13 35.56 41.91
CA GLY A 751 -25.45 34.99 41.64
C GLY A 751 -25.69 33.73 42.46
N LYS A 752 -26.58 33.82 43.45
CA LYS A 752 -27.08 32.77 44.34
C LYS A 752 -27.87 31.68 43.60
N LEU A 753 -27.68 30.41 43.95
CA LEU A 753 -28.68 29.33 43.96
C LEU A 753 -28.18 28.21 44.90
N LYS A 754 -28.74 28.12 46.11
CA LYS A 754 -29.84 27.23 46.57
C LYS A 754 -29.36 25.83 46.98
N ASN A 755 -29.53 25.58 48.28
CA ASN A 755 -29.38 24.34 49.03
C ASN A 755 -30.08 23.15 48.39
N PHE A 756 -29.42 21.99 48.44
CA PHE A 756 -30.02 20.67 48.45
C PHE A 756 -29.26 19.86 49.50
N ASP A 757 -29.95 19.51 50.58
CA ASP A 757 -29.46 18.64 51.65
C ASP A 757 -29.65 17.16 51.25
N ASP A 758 -28.66 16.37 51.65
CA ASP A 758 -28.68 14.96 52.11
C ASP A 758 -29.60 13.93 51.42
N GLU A 759 -28.98 12.95 50.75
CA GLU A 759 -29.22 11.51 50.97
C GLU A 759 -28.23 10.61 50.18
N ASP A 760 -27.72 9.57 50.84
CA ASP A 760 -27.08 8.35 50.32
C ASP A 760 -25.62 8.35 49.78
N ASP A 761 -24.63 8.52 50.68
CA ASP A 761 -23.22 8.14 50.44
C ASP A 761 -22.73 7.03 51.39
N GLU A 762 -23.20 5.78 51.19
CA GLU A 762 -22.60 4.60 51.87
C GLU A 762 -22.39 3.35 50.98
N LYS A 763 -22.65 3.45 49.66
CA LYS A 763 -22.51 2.33 48.72
C LYS A 763 -21.10 2.07 48.14
N PRO A 764 -20.17 3.04 47.99
CA PRO A 764 -18.85 2.76 47.40
C PRO A 764 -17.93 1.93 48.32
N ALA A 765 -18.05 2.13 49.64
CA ALA A 765 -17.17 1.51 50.63
C ALA A 765 -17.48 0.03 50.91
N ARG A 766 -18.69 -0.45 50.61
CA ARG A 766 -19.03 -1.89 50.67
C ARG A 766 -18.49 -2.64 49.45
N ARG A 767 -18.62 -2.07 48.24
CA ARG A 767 -18.07 -2.68 47.00
C ARG A 767 -16.55 -2.84 47.04
N LEU A 768 -15.81 -1.87 47.57
CA LEU A 768 -14.36 -1.98 47.74
C LEU A 768 -13.96 -3.07 48.76
N ARG A 769 -14.78 -3.29 49.80
CA ARG A 769 -14.54 -4.35 50.79
C ARG A 769 -14.77 -5.75 50.19
N ASP A 770 -15.80 -5.89 49.35
CA ASP A 770 -16.12 -7.17 48.71
C ASP A 770 -15.05 -7.56 47.67
N ILE A 771 -14.52 -6.60 46.90
CA ILE A 771 -13.43 -6.83 45.93
C ILE A 771 -12.11 -7.24 46.63
N VAL A 772 -11.80 -6.63 47.78
CA VAL A 772 -10.60 -7.00 48.56
C VAL A 772 -10.75 -8.41 49.16
N ASN A 773 -11.97 -8.81 49.53
CA ASN A 773 -12.24 -10.13 50.08
C ASN A 773 -12.22 -11.23 48.99
N GLU A 774 -12.72 -10.97 47.78
CA GLU A 774 -12.60 -11.89 46.65
C GLU A 774 -11.13 -12.11 46.24
N ASN A 775 -10.31 -11.05 46.22
CA ASN A 775 -8.89 -11.18 45.92
C ASN A 775 -8.10 -11.96 47.00
N LYS A 776 -8.48 -11.85 48.27
CA LYS A 776 -7.92 -12.69 49.34
C LYS A 776 -8.34 -14.15 49.21
N ALA A 777 -9.57 -14.44 48.77
CA ALA A 777 -10.04 -15.80 48.53
C ALA A 777 -9.31 -16.45 47.34
N ALA A 778 -9.10 -15.70 46.26
CA ALA A 778 -8.36 -16.16 45.08
C ALA A 778 -6.88 -16.47 45.37
N ARG A 779 -6.23 -15.69 46.26
CA ARG A 779 -4.86 -16.00 46.73
C ARG A 779 -4.81 -17.27 47.57
N ARG A 780 -5.76 -17.47 48.49
CA ARG A 780 -5.84 -18.71 49.31
C ARG A 780 -6.09 -19.96 48.48
N LEU A 781 -6.80 -19.84 47.35
CA LEU A 781 -7.01 -20.97 46.43
C LEU A 781 -5.71 -21.30 45.68
N ARG A 782 -4.94 -20.28 45.27
CA ARG A 782 -3.63 -20.44 44.62
C ARG A 782 -2.60 -21.07 45.54
N ASP A 783 -2.55 -20.62 46.79
CA ASP A 783 -1.62 -21.17 47.80
C ASP A 783 -1.99 -22.61 48.18
N LYS A 784 -3.28 -22.98 48.12
CA LYS A 784 -3.72 -24.38 48.28
C LYS A 784 -3.31 -25.27 47.10
N MET A 785 -3.39 -24.77 45.87
CA MET A 785 -2.97 -25.54 44.69
C MET A 785 -1.45 -25.72 44.62
N ALA A 786 -0.67 -24.78 45.17
CA ALA A 786 0.79 -24.88 45.25
C ALA A 786 1.28 -25.90 46.31
N LEU A 787 0.44 -26.26 47.28
CA LEU A 787 0.80 -27.23 48.34
C LEU A 787 0.46 -28.69 47.97
N ASP A 788 -0.34 -28.93 46.92
CA ASP A 788 -0.73 -30.27 46.49
C ASP A 788 0.22 -30.90 45.45
N GLU A 789 1.25 -30.19 44.98
CA GLU A 789 2.22 -30.72 43.99
C GLU A 789 3.46 -31.42 44.59
N ASP A 790 3.65 -31.37 45.92
CA ASP A 790 4.80 -32.00 46.59
C ASP A 790 4.44 -33.33 47.28
N GLU A 791 4.01 -34.35 46.52
CA GLU A 791 3.99 -35.73 47.05
C GLU A 791 4.13 -36.83 45.97
N LYS A 792 5.38 -37.28 45.73
CA LYS A 792 5.86 -38.70 45.69
C LYS A 792 7.08 -38.93 44.78
N PRO A 793 8.16 -39.56 45.29
CA PRO A 793 9.15 -40.26 44.47
C PRO A 793 9.00 -41.78 44.61
N ALA A 794 8.91 -42.49 43.48
CA ALA A 794 8.98 -43.96 43.46
C ALA A 794 10.23 -44.43 42.69
N ARG A 795 11.16 -44.98 43.47
CA ARG A 795 12.31 -45.81 43.09
C ARG A 795 11.97 -46.85 42.02
N ARG A 796 12.86 -47.07 41.04
CA ARG A 796 13.20 -48.42 40.57
C ARG A 796 14.67 -48.51 40.16
N SER A 797 15.41 -49.27 40.96
CA SER A 797 16.75 -49.79 40.70
C SER A 797 16.71 -50.93 39.69
N TRP A 798 17.57 -50.92 38.67
CA TRP A 798 18.10 -52.13 38.06
C TRP A 798 19.60 -51.97 37.85
N SER A 799 20.31 -53.01 38.24
CA SER A 799 21.77 -53.06 38.35
C SER A 799 22.34 -54.11 37.39
N ARG A 800 23.57 -53.85 36.93
CA ARG A 800 24.65 -54.81 36.52
C ARG A 800 24.81 -55.12 34.99
N PRO A 801 26.01 -55.58 34.52
CA PRO A 801 27.11 -54.71 34.10
C PRO A 801 27.88 -55.23 32.85
N TRP A 802 29.05 -54.63 32.55
CA TRP A 802 30.16 -55.05 31.64
C TRP A 802 30.07 -54.67 30.17
N GLY A 803 31.12 -53.99 29.68
CA GLY A 803 31.60 -54.24 28.31
C GLY A 803 32.28 -53.08 27.57
N LYS A 804 33.60 -52.98 27.74
CA LYS A 804 34.63 -52.65 26.72
C LYS A 804 34.77 -51.20 26.20
N LYS A 805 35.94 -50.67 26.59
CA LYS A 805 36.81 -49.69 25.93
C LYS A 805 36.75 -49.73 24.39
N THR A 806 36.53 -48.58 23.76
CA THR A 806 37.17 -48.22 22.48
C THR A 806 37.57 -46.74 22.49
N LYS A 807 38.80 -46.47 22.02
CA LYS A 807 39.42 -45.14 21.86
C LYS A 807 38.76 -44.39 20.71
N PRO A 808 38.64 -43.05 20.73
CA PRO A 808 38.50 -42.30 19.49
C PRO A 808 39.89 -42.02 18.89
N LYS A 809 40.04 -42.38 17.62
CA LYS A 809 41.15 -41.99 16.75
C LYS A 809 41.08 -40.47 16.51
N ARG A 810 42.25 -39.84 16.53
CA ARG A 810 42.53 -38.58 15.83
C ARG A 810 42.27 -38.82 14.35
N ASP A 811 41.38 -38.05 13.75
CA ASP A 811 41.46 -37.74 12.33
C ASP A 811 41.48 -36.22 12.17
N LYS A 812 42.48 -35.82 11.37
CA LYS A 812 42.70 -34.47 10.85
C LYS A 812 41.48 -34.07 10.02
N PHE A 813 41.05 -32.82 10.16
CA PHE A 813 40.43 -32.12 9.05
C PHE A 813 41.09 -30.76 8.90
N GLU A 814 41.50 -30.53 7.66
CA GLU A 814 42.19 -29.37 7.14
C GLU A 814 41.29 -28.14 7.12
N ASP A 815 41.97 -27.00 7.14
CA ASP A 815 41.48 -25.68 6.74
C ASP A 815 40.62 -25.71 5.48
N VAL A 816 39.64 -24.80 5.39
CA VAL A 816 39.38 -23.90 4.24
C VAL A 816 38.10 -23.09 4.51
N ASN A 817 38.28 -21.76 4.56
CA ASN A 817 37.41 -20.62 4.18
C ASN A 817 35.92 -20.63 4.61
N GLY A 818 35.36 -19.61 5.26
CA GLY A 818 35.61 -18.18 5.06
C GLY A 818 34.77 -17.65 3.90
N TYR A 819 33.47 -17.44 4.13
CA TYR A 819 32.60 -16.33 3.69
C TYR A 819 31.15 -16.64 4.07
#